data_AF-A0AAE9F8N6-F1
#
_entry.id   AF-A0AAE9F8N6-F1
#
_cell.length_a   1.000
_cell.length_b   1.000
_cell.length_c   1.000
_cell.angle_alpha   90.00
_cell.angle_beta   90.00
_cell.angle_gamma   90.00
#
_symmetry.space_group_name_H-M   'P 1'
#
loop_
_entity.id
_entity.type
_entity.pdbx_description
1 polymer ?
#
loop_
_entity_poly.entity_id
_entity_poly.type
_entity_poly.pdbx_seq_one_letter_code
_entity_poly.pdbx_strand_id
1 'polypeptide(L)'
;MNWNSCVVFLFSTFVFSTNAVINFVDSQHNVILILTDDQDIELGSMNFMPKTTQIMKERGTEFTSGYVTTPICCPSRSTILTGLYVHNHHVHTNNGNCTGVEWRKVHEKKSIGVYLQNAGYRTAYLGKYLNEYDGSYIPPGWDEWHAIVKNSKFYNYSMNSNGEREKFGFEYEKDYFTDLVTNRSLRFIEKHIKTRAWQPFALIISYPAPHGPEDPAPQFAHMFENEFSHRTGSWNFAPNPDKQWLLQRTGKMNEVHISFTDLLHRRRLQTLQSVDEGIERLFNLLRELNQLWNTYAVYTSDHGYHLGQFGLLKGKNMPYEFDIRVPFFMRGPGIPRNVSFDEMVTNVDVAPTMLAIAGVSKPARMNGRSLLELVALKKKKRKHAEALKPWRDTVLIERGKMPKLKKIRDRYMKQKKKFNKENRLSKECKRRKWQRDCVEGQLWKCYYTVEDRWRIYKCRDNWGDQCPCRKKRDVNDDDDDNVDEFLDYVDQENFSFDNEWYQGEIDDHDDFDFESHEGFSRQKRGILSKCSCSRNMSHPIKRLERKLSKKHYLNYKKKLQTGSLKPKDCSLPQMNCFTHTASHWKTPPLWPEELGEFCFCQNCNNNTYWCLRTKNETHNFLYCEFVTEFISFYDFNTDPDQLINAVYSLEIGVLEQLSEQLRMLRKCKNRQCEIWSASQKLRSPKLVDLRVNEKSFLNYNLEKT
;
A
#
# COMPACT_ATOMS: atom_id res chain seq x y z
N MET A 1 28.76 1.16 -97.58
CA MET A 1 27.64 2.07 -97.27
C MET A 1 27.91 2.73 -95.93
N ASN A 2 27.96 4.07 -95.94
CA ASN A 2 27.80 5.09 -94.87
C ASN A 2 28.64 4.97 -93.58
N TRP A 3 29.60 5.86 -93.30
CA TRP A 3 29.61 7.32 -92.96
C TRP A 3 29.45 7.65 -91.46
N ASN A 4 30.56 8.20 -90.91
CA ASN A 4 30.73 9.26 -89.90
C ASN A 4 29.87 9.30 -88.61
N SER A 5 30.53 9.32 -87.44
CA SER A 5 30.81 10.57 -86.67
C SER A 5 31.31 10.33 -85.22
N CYS A 6 32.27 11.16 -84.81
CA CYS A 6 32.80 11.37 -83.45
C CYS A 6 31.73 11.76 -82.41
N VAL A 7 31.91 11.41 -81.12
CA VAL A 7 31.66 12.30 -79.95
C VAL A 7 32.46 11.86 -78.70
N VAL A 8 33.44 12.69 -78.34
CA VAL A 8 33.80 13.27 -77.03
C VAL A 8 33.66 12.43 -75.74
N PHE A 9 34.81 12.19 -75.11
CA PHE A 9 34.98 11.96 -73.66
C PHE A 9 34.74 13.26 -72.88
N LEU A 10 33.76 13.27 -71.98
CA LEU A 10 33.66 14.24 -70.89
C LEU A 10 33.54 13.49 -69.57
N PHE A 11 34.66 13.44 -68.85
CA PHE A 11 34.70 13.13 -67.42
C PHE A 11 33.94 14.25 -66.68
N SER A 12 32.74 13.97 -66.19
CA SER A 12 32.12 14.74 -65.12
C SER A 12 32.19 13.90 -63.85
N THR A 13 33.09 14.30 -62.96
CA THR A 13 33.17 13.86 -61.58
C THR A 13 31.90 14.29 -60.84
N PHE A 14 30.88 13.44 -60.81
CA PHE A 14 29.84 13.56 -59.80
C PHE A 14 30.43 13.12 -58.47
N VAL A 15 30.72 14.13 -57.64
CA VAL A 15 30.92 13.98 -56.20
C VAL A 15 29.76 13.15 -55.67
N PHE A 16 30.05 11.93 -55.19
CA PHE A 16 29.13 11.21 -54.32
C PHE A 16 28.95 12.07 -53.07
N SER A 17 27.95 12.95 -53.10
CA SER A 17 27.32 13.44 -51.89
C SER A 17 26.96 12.20 -51.10
N THR A 18 27.51 12.11 -49.90
CA THR A 18 27.20 11.06 -48.94
C THR A 18 25.69 10.89 -48.91
N ASN A 19 25.21 9.77 -49.46
CA ASN A 19 23.86 9.31 -49.23
C ASN A 19 23.76 9.19 -47.71
N ALA A 20 23.17 10.20 -47.08
CA ALA A 20 22.50 10.02 -45.81
C ALA A 20 21.52 8.88 -46.10
N VAL A 21 21.87 7.69 -45.64
CA VAL A 21 20.94 6.59 -45.54
C VAL A 21 19.89 7.12 -44.58
N ILE A 22 18.84 7.72 -45.15
CA ILE A 22 17.57 7.91 -44.46
C ILE A 22 17.11 6.48 -44.25
N ASN A 23 17.50 5.90 -43.12
CA ASN A 23 16.81 4.76 -42.57
C ASN A 23 15.39 5.27 -42.34
N PHE A 24 14.51 5.04 -43.32
CA PHE A 24 13.08 5.02 -43.08
C PHE A 24 12.87 3.91 -42.06
N VAL A 25 12.90 4.27 -40.77
CA VAL A 25 12.41 3.42 -39.71
C VAL A 25 10.94 3.22 -40.04
N ASP A 26 10.61 1.99 -40.42
CA ASP A 26 9.27 1.54 -40.77
C ASP A 26 8.30 1.98 -39.66
N SER A 27 7.43 2.94 -40.01
CA SER A 27 6.46 3.72 -39.21
C SER A 27 6.70 3.85 -37.69
N GLN A 28 7.23 4.98 -37.23
CA GLN A 28 7.11 5.36 -35.82
C GLN A 28 5.62 5.58 -35.48
N HIS A 29 5.10 4.76 -34.57
CA HIS A 29 3.71 4.81 -34.14
C HIS A 29 3.47 5.88 -33.08
N ASN A 30 2.26 6.43 -33.00
CA ASN A 30 1.87 7.30 -31.90
C ASN A 30 1.79 6.52 -30.59
N VAL A 31 2.12 7.15 -29.47
CA VAL A 31 2.05 6.50 -28.14
C VAL A 31 1.34 7.39 -27.13
N ILE A 32 0.35 6.82 -26.44
CA ILE A 32 -0.39 7.48 -25.37
C ILE A 32 -0.24 6.68 -24.07
N LEU A 33 0.14 7.36 -22.99
CA LEU A 33 0.01 6.84 -21.64
C LEU A 33 -1.14 7.56 -20.94
N ILE A 34 -2.14 6.79 -20.51
CA ILE A 34 -3.25 7.27 -19.70
C ILE A 34 -3.00 6.78 -18.27
N LEU A 35 -2.88 7.72 -17.35
CA LEU A 35 -2.53 7.48 -15.96
C LEU A 35 -3.57 8.10 -15.04
N THR A 36 -4.13 7.32 -14.14
CA THR A 36 -5.00 7.80 -13.03
C THR A 36 -4.22 7.88 -11.72
N ASP A 37 -4.78 8.57 -10.73
CA ASP A 37 -4.15 8.80 -9.42
C ASP A 37 -4.98 8.16 -8.31
N ASP A 38 -4.38 7.25 -7.54
CA ASP A 38 -5.05 6.49 -6.48
C ASP A 38 -6.13 5.52 -6.98
N GLN A 39 -6.11 5.06 -8.23
CA GLN A 39 -7.10 4.09 -8.72
C GLN A 39 -6.73 2.65 -8.39
N ASP A 40 -7.61 1.98 -7.64
CA ASP A 40 -7.52 0.57 -7.26
C ASP A 40 -8.11 -0.37 -8.32
N ILE A 41 -7.80 -1.67 -8.20
CA ILE A 41 -8.58 -2.74 -8.85
C ILE A 41 -9.39 -3.54 -7.83
N GLU A 42 -8.87 -3.71 -6.61
CA GLU A 42 -9.45 -4.56 -5.56
C GLU A 42 -10.73 -3.98 -4.95
N LEU A 43 -10.94 -2.66 -4.97
CA LEU A 43 -12.20 -2.04 -4.50
C LEU A 43 -13.25 -1.95 -5.61
N GLY A 44 -12.97 -2.52 -6.79
CA GLY A 44 -13.90 -2.64 -7.90
C GLY A 44 -13.98 -1.41 -8.82
N SER A 45 -13.03 -0.47 -8.76
CA SER A 45 -13.13 0.80 -9.50
C SER A 45 -13.40 0.63 -11.01
N MET A 46 -12.77 -0.36 -11.65
CA MET A 46 -12.93 -0.62 -13.08
C MET A 46 -14.32 -1.12 -13.47
N ASN A 47 -15.08 -1.71 -12.53
CA ASN A 47 -16.45 -2.17 -12.79
C ASN A 47 -17.41 -0.99 -13.08
N PHE A 48 -17.01 0.22 -12.69
CA PHE A 48 -17.76 1.46 -12.89
C PHE A 48 -17.18 2.32 -14.02
N MET A 49 -16.28 1.77 -14.83
CA MET A 49 -15.71 2.44 -16.01
C MET A 49 -15.99 1.61 -17.27
N PRO A 50 -17.27 1.44 -17.66
CA PRO A 50 -17.65 0.55 -18.75
C PRO A 50 -17.06 0.97 -20.09
N LYS A 51 -16.97 2.28 -20.37
CA LYS A 51 -16.44 2.77 -21.66
C LYS A 51 -14.96 2.46 -21.77
N THR A 52 -14.21 2.71 -20.72
CA THR A 52 -12.77 2.40 -20.62
C THR A 52 -12.54 0.90 -20.70
N THR A 53 -13.33 0.10 -20.00
CA THR A 53 -13.26 -1.36 -20.07
C THR A 53 -13.47 -1.85 -21.49
N GLN A 54 -14.51 -1.39 -22.18
CA GLN A 54 -14.74 -1.73 -23.58
C GLN A 54 -13.57 -1.30 -24.49
N ILE A 55 -13.08 -0.08 -24.31
CA ILE A 55 -12.05 0.53 -25.15
C ILE A 55 -10.66 -0.08 -24.93
N MET A 56 -10.30 -0.42 -23.69
CA MET A 56 -8.95 -0.85 -23.32
C MET A 56 -8.84 -2.36 -23.13
N LYS A 57 -9.84 -2.99 -22.50
CA LYS A 57 -9.85 -4.44 -22.25
C LYS A 57 -10.39 -5.20 -23.47
N GLU A 58 -11.62 -4.93 -23.91
CA GLU A 58 -12.24 -5.71 -25.00
C GLU A 58 -11.58 -5.46 -26.36
N ARG A 59 -11.03 -4.26 -26.58
CA ARG A 59 -10.28 -3.91 -27.80
C ARG A 59 -8.76 -3.95 -27.63
N GLY A 60 -8.27 -4.47 -26.50
CA GLY A 60 -6.84 -4.57 -26.19
C GLY A 60 -6.51 -5.83 -25.38
N THR A 61 -5.39 -5.76 -24.66
CA THR A 61 -4.91 -6.80 -23.77
C THR A 61 -4.92 -6.29 -22.33
N GLU A 62 -5.48 -7.08 -21.42
CA GLU A 62 -5.43 -6.86 -19.97
C GLU A 62 -4.26 -7.61 -19.37
N PHE A 63 -3.49 -6.97 -18.49
CA PHE A 63 -2.51 -7.65 -17.66
C PHE A 63 -3.11 -7.79 -16.26
N THR A 64 -3.63 -8.97 -15.94
CA THR A 64 -4.37 -9.22 -14.68
C THR A 64 -3.48 -9.03 -13.46
N SER A 65 -2.17 -9.19 -13.64
CA SER A 65 -1.14 -9.11 -12.60
C SER A 65 -0.30 -7.85 -12.78
N GLY A 66 -0.99 -6.70 -12.90
CA GLY A 66 -0.41 -5.36 -12.98
C GLY A 66 -0.16 -4.76 -11.61
N TYR A 67 1.10 -4.44 -11.31
CA TYR A 67 1.53 -3.96 -10.00
C TYR A 67 2.29 -2.63 -10.07
N VAL A 68 2.31 -1.91 -8.96
CA VAL A 68 3.24 -0.80 -8.74
C VAL A 68 4.36 -1.23 -7.81
N THR A 69 5.58 -0.78 -8.10
CA THR A 69 6.74 -1.09 -7.26
C THR A 69 6.73 -0.34 -5.93
N THR A 70 5.89 0.68 -5.78
CA THR A 70 5.73 1.48 -4.56
C THR A 70 4.32 2.09 -4.53
N PRO A 71 3.55 1.95 -3.46
CA PRO A 71 2.19 2.49 -3.37
C PRO A 71 2.18 3.94 -2.87
N ILE A 72 2.97 4.81 -3.52
CA ILE A 72 3.13 6.24 -3.19
C ILE A 72 3.24 7.05 -4.49
N CYS A 73 2.45 8.11 -4.66
CA CYS A 73 2.41 8.95 -5.87
C CYS A 73 3.79 9.31 -6.44
N CYS A 74 4.58 10.14 -5.74
CA CYS A 74 5.80 10.69 -6.34
C CYS A 74 6.87 9.62 -6.63
N PRO A 75 7.18 8.69 -5.71
CA PRO A 75 8.04 7.54 -6.01
C PRO A 75 7.55 6.68 -7.18
N SER A 76 6.25 6.38 -7.26
CA SER A 76 5.70 5.56 -8.34
C SER A 76 5.75 6.26 -9.69
N ARG A 77 5.35 7.53 -9.74
CA ARG A 77 5.44 8.37 -10.94
C ARG A 77 6.89 8.57 -11.36
N SER A 78 7.83 8.69 -10.42
CA SER A 78 9.27 8.69 -10.70
C SER A 78 9.74 7.38 -11.33
N THR A 79 9.22 6.24 -10.87
CA THR A 79 9.46 4.93 -11.50
C THR A 79 8.94 4.90 -12.94
N ILE A 80 7.70 5.35 -13.19
CA ILE A 80 7.10 5.43 -14.54
C ILE A 80 7.96 6.30 -15.47
N LEU A 81 8.35 7.49 -15.01
CA LEU A 81 9.09 8.46 -15.82
C LEU A 81 10.53 8.05 -16.12
N THR A 82 11.13 7.21 -15.29
CA THR A 82 12.56 6.87 -15.41
C THR A 82 12.84 5.42 -15.79
N GLY A 83 11.85 4.53 -15.66
CA GLY A 83 12.03 3.08 -15.77
C GLY A 83 12.96 2.49 -14.70
N LEU A 84 13.10 3.16 -13.54
CA LEU A 84 13.94 2.73 -12.43
C LEU A 84 13.11 2.33 -11.21
N TYR A 85 13.58 1.35 -10.44
CA TYR A 85 13.07 1.10 -9.09
C TYR A 85 13.42 2.24 -8.10
N VAL A 86 12.69 2.32 -6.99
CA VAL A 86 12.86 3.40 -5.98
C VAL A 86 14.25 3.42 -5.37
N HIS A 87 14.84 2.26 -5.10
CA HIS A 87 16.21 2.17 -4.61
C HIS A 87 17.28 2.63 -5.61
N ASN A 88 16.94 2.80 -6.90
CA ASN A 88 17.83 3.29 -7.94
C ASN A 88 17.64 4.78 -8.27
N HIS A 89 16.44 5.32 -8.09
CA HIS A 89 16.17 6.75 -8.29
C HIS A 89 16.07 7.57 -6.99
N HIS A 90 16.08 6.93 -5.82
CA HIS A 90 16.16 7.55 -4.50
C HIS A 90 15.05 8.57 -4.15
N VAL A 91 13.90 8.50 -4.82
CA VAL A 91 12.69 9.28 -4.48
C VAL A 91 11.81 8.39 -3.63
N HIS A 92 11.83 8.60 -2.30
CA HIS A 92 11.22 7.67 -1.35
C HIS A 92 9.87 8.12 -0.79
N THR A 93 9.52 9.41 -0.90
CA THR A 93 8.30 9.99 -0.34
C THR A 93 7.75 11.07 -1.25
N ASN A 94 6.53 11.55 -0.97
CA ASN A 94 5.94 12.66 -1.72
C ASN A 94 6.65 14.00 -1.47
N ASN A 95 7.35 14.15 -0.35
CA ASN A 95 7.91 15.43 0.09
C ASN A 95 9.45 15.47 0.01
N GLY A 96 10.09 14.32 -0.22
CA GLY A 96 11.55 14.17 -0.19
C GLY A 96 12.11 13.85 -1.55
N ASN A 97 12.98 14.72 -2.08
CA ASN A 97 13.59 14.63 -3.41
C ASN A 97 12.60 14.60 -4.60
N CYS A 98 11.30 14.68 -4.33
CA CYS A 98 10.26 14.89 -5.32
C CYS A 98 10.49 16.26 -5.97
N THR A 99 10.81 16.30 -7.27
CA THR A 99 11.18 17.53 -8.03
C THR A 99 12.33 18.37 -7.45
N GLY A 100 13.13 17.80 -6.56
CA GLY A 100 14.27 18.48 -5.93
C GLY A 100 15.42 18.75 -6.89
N VAL A 101 16.44 19.47 -6.41
CA VAL A 101 17.63 19.82 -7.21
C VAL A 101 18.32 18.57 -7.77
N GLU A 102 18.43 17.50 -6.98
CA GLU A 102 19.04 16.23 -7.42
C GLU A 102 18.20 15.56 -8.51
N TRP A 103 16.87 15.45 -8.32
CA TRP A 103 15.94 14.94 -9.34
C TRP A 103 16.12 15.67 -10.68
N ARG A 104 16.07 17.00 -10.66
CA ARG A 104 16.19 17.85 -11.86
C ARG A 104 17.55 17.69 -12.55
N LYS A 105 18.63 17.54 -11.76
CA LYS A 105 19.98 17.37 -12.31
C LYS A 105 20.21 15.98 -12.91
N VAL A 106 19.68 14.93 -12.31
CA VAL A 106 20.05 13.54 -12.62
C VAL A 106 18.98 12.80 -13.41
N HIS A 107 17.75 12.78 -12.91
CA HIS A 107 16.70 11.89 -13.39
C HIS A 107 15.80 12.55 -14.43
N GLU A 108 15.45 13.81 -14.23
CA GLU A 108 14.53 14.55 -15.11
C GLU A 108 15.07 14.69 -16.53
N LYS A 109 16.38 15.00 -16.65
CA LYS A 109 17.13 15.05 -17.93
C LYS A 109 17.24 13.70 -18.65
N LYS A 110 16.86 12.62 -17.99
CA LYS A 110 16.88 11.26 -18.54
C LYS A 110 15.48 10.65 -18.48
N SER A 111 14.41 11.45 -18.36
CA SER A 111 13.05 10.93 -18.33
C SER A 111 12.61 10.38 -19.69
N ILE A 112 11.50 9.64 -19.70
CA ILE A 112 10.88 9.12 -20.93
C ILE A 112 10.57 10.24 -21.94
N GLY A 113 10.17 11.43 -21.49
CA GLY A 113 9.92 12.58 -22.36
C GLY A 113 11.16 12.96 -23.16
N VAL A 114 12.31 13.08 -22.48
CA VAL A 114 13.59 13.41 -23.13
C VAL A 114 13.98 12.36 -24.16
N TYR A 115 13.85 11.08 -23.84
CA TYR A 115 14.17 10.01 -24.78
C TYR A 115 13.26 10.01 -26.00
N LEU A 116 11.95 10.23 -25.82
CA LEU A 116 10.99 10.28 -26.92
C LEU A 116 11.19 11.52 -27.80
N GLN A 117 11.42 12.69 -27.18
CA GLN A 117 11.71 13.92 -27.92
C GLN A 117 12.98 13.77 -28.76
N ASN A 118 14.06 13.20 -28.19
CA ASN A 118 15.29 12.92 -28.92
C ASN A 118 15.11 11.91 -30.06
N ALA A 119 14.09 11.05 -29.98
CA ALA A 119 13.74 10.10 -31.03
C ALA A 119 12.89 10.70 -32.16
N GLY A 120 12.64 12.02 -32.11
CA GLY A 120 11.88 12.75 -33.12
C GLY A 120 10.38 12.84 -32.86
N TYR A 121 9.90 12.46 -31.68
CA TYR A 121 8.48 12.60 -31.33
C TYR A 121 8.12 14.03 -30.98
N ARG A 122 6.92 14.47 -31.35
CA ARG A 122 6.29 15.61 -30.69
C ARG A 122 5.70 15.14 -29.35
N THR A 123 6.11 15.77 -28.27
CA THR A 123 5.86 15.29 -26.91
C THR A 123 4.89 16.22 -26.17
N ALA A 124 3.93 15.62 -25.45
CA ALA A 124 2.97 16.35 -24.63
C ALA A 124 2.73 15.67 -23.26
N TYR A 125 2.65 16.49 -22.21
CA TYR A 125 2.29 16.04 -20.86
C TYR A 125 1.18 16.92 -20.30
N LEU A 126 0.07 16.29 -19.91
CA LEU A 126 -1.09 16.98 -19.35
C LEU A 126 -1.54 16.31 -18.06
N GLY A 127 -1.73 17.08 -16.99
CA GLY A 127 -2.27 16.58 -15.72
C GLY A 127 -1.29 16.65 -14.54
N LYS A 128 -1.34 15.68 -13.62
CA LYS A 128 -0.42 15.63 -12.47
C LYS A 128 0.97 15.18 -12.87
N TYR A 129 1.99 15.96 -12.54
CA TYR A 129 3.39 15.54 -12.69
C TYR A 129 3.89 14.82 -11.43
N LEU A 130 4.47 15.56 -10.49
CA LEU A 130 5.01 15.06 -9.22
C LEU A 130 4.57 16.02 -8.08
N ASN A 131 4.35 15.51 -6.87
CA ASN A 131 3.67 16.20 -5.76
C ASN A 131 4.23 17.58 -5.36
N GLU A 132 5.52 17.83 -5.58
CA GLU A 132 6.21 19.08 -5.20
C GLU A 132 6.59 19.95 -6.41
N TYR A 133 6.04 19.64 -7.59
CA TYR A 133 6.26 20.45 -8.78
C TYR A 133 5.73 21.87 -8.54
N ASP A 134 6.64 22.84 -8.56
CA ASP A 134 6.35 24.22 -8.17
C ASP A 134 5.72 25.05 -9.30
N GLY A 135 5.74 24.55 -10.54
CA GLY A 135 5.26 25.27 -11.72
C GLY A 135 6.20 26.37 -12.23
N SER A 136 7.46 26.40 -11.83
CA SER A 136 8.41 27.47 -12.21
C SER A 136 9.11 27.24 -13.56
N TYR A 137 9.02 26.04 -14.12
CA TYR A 137 9.70 25.64 -15.36
C TYR A 137 8.99 24.47 -16.03
N ILE A 138 9.25 24.25 -17.31
CA ILE A 138 8.84 23.04 -18.03
C ILE A 138 9.96 22.00 -17.88
N PRO A 139 9.70 20.78 -17.36
CA PRO A 139 10.68 19.70 -17.42
C PRO A 139 11.15 19.43 -18.85
N PRO A 140 12.44 19.11 -19.06
CA PRO A 140 12.94 18.79 -20.40
C PRO A 140 12.20 17.57 -21.01
N GLY A 141 12.10 17.54 -22.34
CA GLY A 141 11.47 16.43 -23.06
C GLY A 141 9.99 16.62 -23.38
N TRP A 142 9.46 17.84 -23.27
CA TRP A 142 8.05 18.15 -23.52
C TRP A 142 7.91 19.39 -24.41
N ASP A 143 7.28 19.24 -25.57
CA ASP A 143 6.95 20.36 -26.47
C ASP A 143 5.66 21.07 -26.04
N GLU A 144 4.74 20.32 -25.41
CA GLU A 144 3.49 20.83 -24.83
C GLU A 144 3.35 20.36 -23.39
N TRP A 145 3.16 21.30 -22.47
CA TRP A 145 3.20 21.07 -21.03
C TRP A 145 2.04 21.76 -20.33
N HIS A 146 1.16 20.98 -19.71
CA HIS A 146 0.03 21.46 -18.93
C HIS A 146 -0.05 20.68 -17.61
N ALA A 147 0.76 21.06 -16.63
CA ALA A 147 0.86 20.32 -15.37
C ALA A 147 0.44 21.13 -14.15
N ILE A 148 -0.43 20.54 -13.33
CA ILE A 148 -0.91 21.14 -12.08
C ILE A 148 0.27 21.38 -11.13
N VAL A 149 0.25 22.53 -10.46
CA VAL A 149 1.20 22.90 -9.43
C VAL A 149 0.87 22.16 -8.14
N LYS A 150 1.88 21.47 -7.58
CA LYS A 150 1.79 20.60 -6.41
C LYS A 150 0.95 19.33 -6.64
N ASN A 151 -0.10 19.12 -5.85
CA ASN A 151 -0.84 17.85 -5.76
C ASN A 151 -2.18 17.91 -6.49
N SER A 152 -2.77 16.74 -6.74
CA SER A 152 -4.08 16.58 -7.37
C SER A 152 -5.16 17.39 -6.68
N LYS A 153 -5.94 18.12 -7.48
CA LYS A 153 -7.18 18.80 -7.12
C LYS A 153 -8.09 18.82 -8.35
N PHE A 154 -9.38 18.99 -8.13
CA PHE A 154 -10.35 19.13 -9.21
C PHE A 154 -10.71 20.60 -9.50
N TYR A 155 -10.64 21.46 -8.48
CA TYR A 155 -10.95 22.89 -8.53
C TYR A 155 -9.92 23.71 -7.73
N ASN A 156 -9.91 25.03 -7.93
CA ASN A 156 -9.05 25.98 -7.21
C ASN A 156 -7.58 25.55 -7.15
N TYR A 157 -7.01 25.41 -8.34
CA TYR A 157 -5.62 25.02 -8.54
C TYR A 157 -4.90 26.04 -9.44
N SER A 158 -3.59 25.89 -9.51
CA SER A 158 -2.76 26.56 -10.50
C SER A 158 -2.08 25.51 -11.36
N MET A 159 -1.80 25.84 -12.61
CA MET A 159 -1.14 24.97 -13.56
C MET A 159 -0.07 25.74 -14.30
N ASN A 160 1.04 25.08 -14.62
CA ASN A 160 1.97 25.60 -15.62
C ASN A 160 1.49 25.15 -17.00
N SER A 161 1.17 26.12 -17.85
CA SER A 161 0.72 25.96 -19.22
C SER A 161 1.78 26.54 -20.16
N ASN A 162 2.64 25.68 -20.70
CA ASN A 162 3.72 26.04 -21.61
C ASN A 162 4.61 27.18 -21.08
N GLY A 163 4.91 27.16 -19.77
CA GLY A 163 5.77 28.14 -19.12
C GLY A 163 5.00 29.23 -18.37
N GLU A 164 3.72 29.44 -18.69
CA GLU A 164 2.87 30.43 -18.03
C GLU A 164 2.08 29.82 -16.88
N ARG A 165 1.97 30.53 -15.76
CA ARG A 165 1.18 30.05 -14.62
C ARG A 165 -0.26 30.55 -14.72
N GLU A 166 -1.18 29.62 -14.94
CA GLU A 166 -2.62 29.87 -14.97
C GLU A 166 -3.26 29.51 -13.63
N LYS A 167 -4.29 30.25 -13.22
CA LYS A 167 -5.09 30.00 -12.02
C LYS A 167 -6.54 29.72 -12.41
N PHE A 168 -7.11 28.69 -11.82
CA PHE A 168 -8.47 28.21 -12.08
C PHE A 168 -9.34 28.35 -10.84
N GLY A 169 -10.62 28.62 -11.05
CA GLY A 169 -11.62 28.84 -10.01
C GLY A 169 -12.43 27.59 -9.66
N PHE A 170 -13.75 27.75 -9.58
CA PHE A 170 -14.73 26.73 -9.22
C PHE A 170 -15.87 26.60 -10.26
N GLU A 171 -15.76 27.26 -11.42
CA GLU A 171 -16.78 27.16 -12.47
C GLU A 171 -16.60 25.83 -13.21
N TYR A 172 -17.55 24.89 -13.07
CA TYR A 172 -17.43 23.53 -13.60
C TYR A 172 -16.99 23.48 -15.07
N GLU A 173 -17.69 24.21 -15.95
CA GLU A 173 -17.48 24.17 -17.40
C GLU A 173 -16.10 24.66 -17.84
N LYS A 174 -15.43 25.46 -16.99
CA LYS A 174 -14.14 26.08 -17.31
C LYS A 174 -12.98 25.48 -16.51
N ASP A 175 -13.23 25.17 -15.24
CA ASP A 175 -12.19 24.93 -14.25
C ASP A 175 -12.03 23.45 -13.88
N TYR A 176 -12.99 22.58 -14.19
CA TYR A 176 -12.90 21.17 -13.77
C TYR A 176 -11.68 20.46 -14.38
N PHE A 177 -10.73 20.08 -13.53
CA PHE A 177 -9.39 19.71 -13.98
C PHE A 177 -9.37 18.46 -14.88
N THR A 178 -10.17 17.44 -14.56
CA THR A 178 -10.26 16.20 -15.37
C THR A 178 -10.71 16.50 -16.80
N ASP A 179 -11.71 17.37 -16.96
CA ASP A 179 -12.22 17.77 -18.27
C ASP A 179 -11.24 18.68 -19.00
N LEU A 180 -10.57 19.59 -18.27
CA LEU A 180 -9.54 20.45 -18.84
C LEU A 180 -8.37 19.63 -19.41
N VAL A 181 -7.90 18.62 -18.68
CA VAL A 181 -6.84 17.68 -19.12
C VAL A 181 -7.28 16.93 -20.37
N THR A 182 -8.51 16.42 -20.41
CA THR A 182 -9.08 15.76 -21.60
C THR A 182 -9.12 16.74 -22.78
N ASN A 183 -9.77 17.90 -22.60
CA ASN A 183 -10.00 18.88 -23.67
C ASN A 183 -8.69 19.42 -24.27
N ARG A 184 -7.66 19.64 -23.45
CA ARG A 184 -6.33 20.05 -23.94
C ARG A 184 -5.60 18.91 -24.65
N SER A 185 -5.76 17.67 -24.18
CA SER A 185 -5.19 16.49 -24.86
C SER A 185 -5.79 16.28 -26.25
N LEU A 186 -7.11 16.44 -26.39
CA LEU A 186 -7.80 16.39 -27.69
C LEU A 186 -7.29 17.49 -28.64
N ARG A 187 -7.22 18.74 -28.15
CA ARG A 187 -6.69 19.87 -28.92
C ARG A 187 -5.23 19.68 -29.36
N PHE A 188 -4.40 19.09 -28.51
CA PHE A 188 -3.02 18.73 -28.87
C PHE A 188 -3.00 17.80 -30.09
N ILE A 189 -3.79 16.72 -30.05
CA ILE A 189 -3.87 15.74 -31.15
C ILE A 189 -4.38 16.41 -32.43
N GLU A 190 -5.49 17.14 -32.37
CA GLU A 190 -6.03 17.86 -33.53
C GLU A 190 -5.02 18.82 -34.15
N LYS A 191 -4.36 19.63 -33.32
CA LYS A 191 -3.33 20.56 -33.78
C LYS A 191 -2.13 19.81 -34.35
N HIS A 192 -1.71 18.72 -33.74
CA HIS A 192 -0.62 17.90 -34.22
C HIS A 192 -0.91 17.31 -35.61
N ILE A 193 -2.08 16.71 -35.81
CA ILE A 193 -2.48 16.17 -37.12
C ILE A 193 -2.58 17.29 -38.18
N LYS A 194 -3.09 18.47 -37.81
CA LYS A 194 -3.17 19.60 -38.76
C LYS A 194 -1.80 20.18 -39.16
N THR A 195 -0.80 20.13 -38.28
CA THR A 195 0.46 20.87 -38.47
C THR A 195 1.68 19.98 -38.70
N ARG A 196 1.66 18.74 -38.20
CA ARG A 196 2.81 17.84 -38.17
C ARG A 196 2.41 16.36 -38.32
N ALA A 197 1.43 16.03 -39.17
CA ALA A 197 0.97 14.64 -39.39
C ALA A 197 2.08 13.63 -39.80
N TRP A 198 3.14 14.10 -40.46
CA TRP A 198 4.33 13.33 -40.84
C TRP A 198 5.23 12.91 -39.66
N GLN A 199 5.07 13.54 -38.50
CA GLN A 199 5.84 13.27 -37.28
C GLN A 199 4.95 12.47 -36.32
N PRO A 200 5.44 11.48 -35.56
CA PRO A 200 4.64 10.82 -34.52
C PRO A 200 4.51 11.70 -33.27
N PHE A 201 3.50 11.43 -32.46
CA PHE A 201 3.34 12.06 -31.15
C PHE A 201 3.41 11.08 -29.98
N ALA A 202 3.91 11.59 -28.85
CA ALA A 202 3.91 10.93 -27.55
C ALA A 202 3.14 11.80 -26.56
N LEU A 203 2.10 11.24 -25.96
CA LEU A 203 1.19 11.96 -25.07
C LEU A 203 1.06 11.24 -23.73
N ILE A 204 1.28 11.96 -22.64
CA ILE A 204 0.93 11.48 -21.29
C ILE A 204 -0.26 12.29 -20.78
N ILE A 205 -1.34 11.57 -20.48
CA ILE A 205 -2.56 12.10 -19.86
C ILE A 205 -2.60 11.57 -18.43
N SER A 206 -2.34 12.44 -17.46
CA SER A 206 -2.26 12.07 -16.04
C SER A 206 -3.41 12.68 -15.24
N TYR A 207 -4.54 11.99 -15.20
CA TYR A 207 -5.73 12.43 -14.48
C TYR A 207 -5.51 12.54 -12.95
N PRO A 208 -6.20 13.51 -12.30
CA PRO A 208 -6.19 13.63 -10.84
C PRO A 208 -7.09 12.59 -10.16
N ALA A 209 -8.07 12.03 -10.87
CA ALA A 209 -9.06 11.13 -10.30
C ALA A 209 -8.51 9.70 -10.11
N PRO A 210 -8.96 8.96 -9.08
CA PRO A 210 -9.90 9.36 -8.01
C PRO A 210 -9.25 9.93 -6.73
N HIS A 211 -8.06 10.55 -6.80
CA HIS A 211 -7.38 11.12 -5.62
C HIS A 211 -8.20 12.24 -4.95
N GLY A 212 -8.05 12.41 -3.64
CA GLY A 212 -8.77 13.42 -2.87
C GLY A 212 -8.29 14.88 -3.02
N PRO A 213 -9.14 15.88 -2.78
CA PRO A 213 -10.56 15.78 -2.41
C PRO A 213 -11.39 15.28 -3.59
N GLU A 214 -12.26 14.30 -3.36
CA GLU A 214 -12.96 13.55 -4.41
C GLU A 214 -14.19 14.35 -4.87
N ASP A 215 -13.98 15.47 -5.54
CA ASP A 215 -15.03 16.36 -6.03
C ASP A 215 -15.46 15.95 -7.46
N PRO A 216 -16.58 15.23 -7.64
CA PRO A 216 -17.02 14.81 -8.98
C PRO A 216 -17.55 15.98 -9.80
N ALA A 217 -17.64 15.76 -11.11
CA ALA A 217 -18.42 16.63 -11.98
C ALA A 217 -19.91 16.61 -11.57
N PRO A 218 -20.64 17.73 -11.63
CA PRO A 218 -22.01 17.82 -11.13
C PRO A 218 -22.98 16.77 -11.69
N GLN A 219 -22.84 16.40 -12.96
CA GLN A 219 -23.70 15.41 -13.62
C GLN A 219 -23.54 13.99 -13.06
N PHE A 220 -22.44 13.70 -12.34
CA PHE A 220 -22.19 12.38 -11.73
C PHE A 220 -22.46 12.35 -10.23
N ALA A 221 -22.80 13.48 -9.60
CA ALA A 221 -22.94 13.62 -8.15
C ALA A 221 -24.00 12.70 -7.52
N HIS A 222 -24.98 12.25 -8.30
CA HIS A 222 -26.09 11.39 -7.84
C HIS A 222 -25.94 9.91 -8.21
N MET A 223 -24.79 9.50 -8.76
CA MET A 223 -24.56 8.10 -9.11
C MET A 223 -24.12 7.28 -7.90
N PHE A 224 -24.41 5.97 -7.93
CA PHE A 224 -23.88 4.95 -7.01
C PHE A 224 -24.29 5.11 -5.53
N GLU A 225 -25.53 5.55 -5.27
CA GLU A 225 -26.01 5.83 -3.90
C GLU A 225 -26.09 4.62 -2.94
N ASN A 226 -25.93 3.40 -3.44
CA ASN A 226 -25.98 2.16 -2.63
C ASN A 226 -24.87 1.18 -3.04
N GLU A 227 -23.71 1.71 -3.40
CA GLU A 227 -22.58 0.89 -3.87
C GLU A 227 -21.58 0.61 -2.75
N PHE A 228 -21.32 -0.68 -2.50
CA PHE A 228 -20.50 -1.16 -1.38
C PHE A 228 -19.37 -2.13 -1.80
N SER A 229 -19.01 -2.19 -3.08
CA SER A 229 -17.96 -3.06 -3.63
C SER A 229 -16.60 -2.96 -2.94
N HIS A 230 -16.28 -1.83 -2.31
CA HIS A 230 -15.08 -1.68 -1.49
C HIS A 230 -15.07 -2.55 -0.22
N ARG A 231 -16.21 -3.13 0.19
CA ARG A 231 -16.31 -3.99 1.38
C ARG A 231 -15.86 -5.42 1.08
N THR A 232 -14.55 -5.59 0.88
CA THR A 232 -13.86 -6.88 0.62
C THR A 232 -13.78 -7.77 1.89
N GLY A 233 -13.24 -9.00 1.79
CA GLY A 233 -13.10 -9.89 2.95
C GLY A 233 -12.20 -9.32 4.05
N SER A 234 -11.24 -8.46 3.69
CA SER A 234 -10.40 -7.69 4.62
C SER A 234 -11.05 -6.40 5.14
N TRP A 235 -12.24 -6.01 4.66
CA TRP A 235 -12.91 -4.78 5.10
C TRP A 235 -13.34 -4.86 6.57
N ASN A 236 -12.98 -3.83 7.34
CA ASN A 236 -13.19 -3.74 8.78
C ASN A 236 -12.65 -4.95 9.59
N PHE A 237 -11.73 -5.72 9.02
CA PHE A 237 -11.07 -6.84 9.70
C PHE A 237 -10.03 -6.29 10.68
N ALA A 238 -10.44 -6.02 11.91
CA ALA A 238 -9.60 -5.46 12.97
C ALA A 238 -10.10 -5.93 14.35
N PRO A 239 -9.23 -5.98 15.37
CA PRO A 239 -7.78 -5.70 15.34
C PRO A 239 -6.95 -6.81 14.66
N ASN A 240 -5.70 -6.49 14.31
CA ASN A 240 -4.81 -7.38 13.56
C ASN A 240 -3.50 -7.67 14.33
N PRO A 241 -3.51 -8.53 15.36
CA PRO A 241 -2.35 -8.76 16.23
C PRO A 241 -1.18 -9.44 15.51
N ASP A 242 -1.45 -10.23 14.47
CA ASP A 242 -0.48 -11.00 13.70
C ASP A 242 0.16 -10.21 12.55
N LYS A 243 -0.19 -8.92 12.38
CA LYS A 243 0.32 -8.01 11.35
C LYS A 243 1.30 -6.99 11.92
N GLN A 244 1.82 -6.11 11.06
CA GLN A 244 2.73 -5.04 11.45
C GLN A 244 2.09 -4.04 12.43
N TRP A 245 2.93 -3.36 13.22
CA TRP A 245 2.55 -2.56 14.40
C TRP A 245 1.40 -1.54 14.20
N LEU A 246 1.27 -0.94 13.01
CA LEU A 246 0.23 0.04 12.71
C LEU A 246 -1.15 -0.64 12.60
N LEU A 247 -1.21 -1.86 12.07
CA LEU A 247 -2.45 -2.64 12.03
C LEU A 247 -2.80 -3.27 13.38
N GLN A 248 -1.82 -3.51 14.25
CA GLN A 248 -2.06 -3.95 15.64
C GLN A 248 -2.74 -2.86 16.48
N ARG A 249 -2.55 -1.59 16.11
CA ARG A 249 -3.18 -0.43 16.78
C ARG A 249 -4.49 0.01 16.13
N THR A 250 -4.84 -0.57 14.99
CA THR A 250 -6.07 -0.25 14.28
C THR A 250 -7.18 -1.14 14.82
N GLY A 251 -8.20 -0.53 15.42
CA GLY A 251 -9.40 -1.21 15.89
C GLY A 251 -10.51 -1.22 14.82
N LYS A 252 -11.64 -1.83 15.15
CA LYS A 252 -12.84 -1.80 14.29
C LYS A 252 -13.33 -0.37 14.05
N MET A 253 -13.83 -0.14 12.85
CA MET A 253 -14.49 1.09 12.45
C MET A 253 -15.79 1.28 13.23
N ASN A 254 -16.04 2.51 13.69
CA ASN A 254 -17.33 2.91 14.26
C ASN A 254 -18.29 3.30 13.13
N GLU A 255 -19.55 3.58 13.47
CA GLU A 255 -20.59 3.92 12.48
C GLU A 255 -20.21 5.12 11.60
N VAL A 256 -19.62 6.17 12.19
CA VAL A 256 -19.18 7.37 11.44
C VAL A 256 -18.10 7.01 10.43
N HIS A 257 -17.16 6.15 10.80
CA HIS A 257 -16.11 5.65 9.92
C HIS A 257 -16.68 4.81 8.76
N ILE A 258 -17.68 3.96 9.03
CA ILE A 258 -18.35 3.14 8.01
C ILE A 258 -19.08 4.03 7.00
N SER A 259 -19.89 4.98 7.49
CA SER A 259 -20.59 5.95 6.64
C SER A 259 -19.61 6.79 5.81
N PHE A 260 -18.47 7.15 6.40
CA PHE A 260 -17.39 7.82 5.68
C PHE A 260 -16.78 6.97 4.57
N THR A 261 -16.45 5.71 4.85
CA THR A 261 -15.86 4.83 3.82
C THR A 261 -16.83 4.60 2.67
N ASP A 262 -18.12 4.39 2.93
CA ASP A 262 -19.12 4.20 1.88
C ASP A 262 -19.29 5.44 1.01
N LEU A 263 -19.39 6.62 1.65
CA LEU A 263 -19.57 7.88 0.93
C LEU A 263 -18.31 8.26 0.15
N LEU A 264 -17.13 8.03 0.70
CA LEU A 264 -15.86 8.22 0.00
C LEU A 264 -15.73 7.26 -1.19
N HIS A 265 -16.15 6.00 -1.06
CA HIS A 265 -16.15 5.03 -2.17
C HIS A 265 -16.98 5.55 -3.33
N ARG A 266 -18.23 5.93 -3.04
CA ARG A 266 -19.14 6.51 -4.02
C ARG A 266 -18.51 7.69 -4.74
N ARG A 267 -17.95 8.64 -4.00
CA ARG A 267 -17.35 9.85 -4.58
C ARG A 267 -16.13 9.54 -5.46
N ARG A 268 -15.29 8.57 -5.07
CA ARG A 268 -14.20 8.07 -5.91
C ARG A 268 -14.74 7.55 -7.25
N LEU A 269 -15.78 6.70 -7.23
CA LEU A 269 -16.42 6.18 -8.45
C LEU A 269 -17.05 7.28 -9.32
N GLN A 270 -17.64 8.30 -8.70
CA GLN A 270 -18.21 9.45 -9.41
C GLN A 270 -17.13 10.28 -10.13
N THR A 271 -15.97 10.52 -9.50
CA THR A 271 -14.86 11.22 -10.16
C THR A 271 -14.27 10.44 -11.34
N LEU A 272 -14.34 9.11 -11.30
CA LEU A 272 -13.88 8.24 -12.39
C LEU A 272 -14.79 8.32 -13.64
N GLN A 273 -16.04 8.73 -13.50
CA GLN A 273 -16.95 8.86 -14.66
C GLN A 273 -16.42 9.89 -15.67
N SER A 274 -15.87 11.01 -15.21
CA SER A 274 -15.23 12.01 -16.08
C SER A 274 -14.00 11.46 -16.81
N VAL A 275 -13.26 10.51 -16.18
CA VAL A 275 -12.16 9.81 -16.85
C VAL A 275 -12.71 8.84 -17.89
N ASP A 276 -13.78 8.11 -17.58
CA ASP A 276 -14.42 7.16 -18.48
C ASP A 276 -14.95 7.84 -19.76
N GLU A 277 -15.62 8.99 -19.61
CA GLU A 277 -16.02 9.84 -20.74
C GLU A 277 -14.84 10.44 -21.49
N GLY A 278 -13.80 10.89 -20.78
CA GLY A 278 -12.61 11.45 -21.39
C GLY A 278 -11.89 10.46 -22.31
N ILE A 279 -11.86 9.18 -21.90
CA ILE A 279 -11.28 8.09 -22.67
C ILE A 279 -12.12 7.77 -23.90
N GLU A 280 -13.45 7.73 -23.78
CA GLU A 280 -14.34 7.57 -24.93
C GLU A 280 -14.11 8.67 -25.97
N ARG A 281 -14.09 9.93 -25.53
CA ARG A 281 -13.86 11.10 -26.40
C ARG A 281 -12.50 11.04 -27.08
N LEU A 282 -11.44 10.66 -26.35
CA LEU A 282 -10.10 10.48 -26.90
C LEU A 282 -10.07 9.46 -28.04
N PHE A 283 -10.66 8.29 -27.82
CA PHE A 283 -10.62 7.22 -28.84
C PHE A 283 -11.60 7.45 -30.00
N ASN A 284 -12.68 8.18 -29.78
CA ASN A 284 -13.55 8.66 -30.85
C ASN A 284 -12.80 9.67 -31.74
N LEU A 285 -12.12 10.65 -31.16
CA LEU A 285 -11.29 11.60 -31.91
C LEU A 285 -10.20 10.89 -32.72
N LEU A 286 -9.48 9.93 -32.13
CA LEU A 286 -8.47 9.15 -32.85
C LEU A 286 -9.07 8.36 -34.02
N ARG A 287 -10.32 7.91 -33.91
CA ARG A 287 -11.05 7.23 -34.99
C ARG A 287 -11.41 8.23 -36.11
N GLU A 288 -11.97 9.37 -35.74
CA GLU A 288 -12.37 10.44 -36.66
C GLU A 288 -11.18 10.99 -37.47
N LEU A 289 -10.02 11.15 -36.82
CA LEU A 289 -8.79 11.60 -37.45
C LEU A 289 -8.02 10.48 -38.17
N ASN A 290 -8.58 9.26 -38.24
CA ASN A 290 -7.95 8.07 -38.79
C ASN A 290 -6.53 7.80 -38.23
N GLN A 291 -6.33 8.07 -36.93
CA GLN A 291 -5.07 7.83 -36.20
C GLN A 291 -5.12 6.58 -35.32
N LEU A 292 -6.32 6.02 -35.11
CA LEU A 292 -6.55 4.90 -34.20
C LEU A 292 -5.69 3.67 -34.52
N TRP A 293 -5.54 3.35 -35.81
CA TRP A 293 -4.79 2.18 -36.27
C TRP A 293 -3.28 2.32 -36.07
N ASN A 294 -2.78 3.55 -35.92
CA ASN A 294 -1.36 3.90 -35.76
C ASN A 294 -0.99 4.29 -34.32
N THR A 295 -1.90 4.13 -33.36
CA THR A 295 -1.71 4.62 -31.99
C THR A 295 -1.70 3.48 -30.98
N TYR A 296 -0.61 3.36 -30.22
CA TYR A 296 -0.57 2.56 -29.01
C TYR A 296 -1.09 3.37 -27.83
N ALA A 297 -1.84 2.71 -26.94
CA ALA A 297 -2.27 3.28 -25.69
C ALA A 297 -2.04 2.30 -24.54
N VAL A 298 -1.46 2.80 -23.45
CA VAL A 298 -1.33 2.10 -22.16
C VAL A 298 -2.20 2.81 -21.14
N TYR A 299 -3.03 2.08 -20.42
CA TYR A 299 -3.84 2.60 -19.30
C TYR A 299 -3.39 1.95 -18.01
N THR A 300 -3.05 2.76 -17.00
CA THR A 300 -2.72 2.27 -15.66
C THR A 300 -2.94 3.34 -14.58
N SER A 301 -2.65 3.00 -13.32
CA SER A 301 -2.70 3.91 -12.17
C SER A 301 -1.32 4.06 -11.54
N ASP A 302 -1.07 5.18 -10.85
CA ASP A 302 0.18 5.37 -10.12
C ASP A 302 0.28 4.48 -8.88
N HIS A 303 -0.85 4.08 -8.28
CA HIS A 303 -0.97 3.01 -7.29
C HIS A 303 -2.44 2.73 -6.95
N GLY A 304 -2.70 1.71 -6.14
CA GLY A 304 -4.03 1.37 -5.64
C GLY A 304 -4.46 2.23 -4.44
N TYR A 305 -5.42 1.73 -3.68
CA TYR A 305 -5.99 2.42 -2.52
C TYR A 305 -6.65 1.44 -1.56
N HIS A 306 -6.69 1.79 -0.29
CA HIS A 306 -7.54 1.13 0.70
C HIS A 306 -8.58 2.07 1.28
N LEU A 307 -9.72 1.46 1.58
CA LEU A 307 -10.89 2.11 2.11
C LEU A 307 -11.61 1.12 3.03
N GLY A 308 -11.26 1.14 4.31
CA GLY A 308 -11.78 0.23 5.34
C GLY A 308 -11.01 -1.09 5.51
N GLN A 309 -10.13 -1.49 4.58
CA GLN A 309 -9.35 -2.73 4.71
C GLN A 309 -8.50 -2.72 5.97
N PHE A 310 -8.57 -3.81 6.74
CA PHE A 310 -7.93 -3.97 8.05
C PHE A 310 -8.28 -2.87 9.08
N GLY A 311 -9.45 -2.23 8.92
CA GLY A 311 -9.89 -1.09 9.73
C GLY A 311 -9.21 0.25 9.37
N LEU A 312 -8.39 0.28 8.31
CA LEU A 312 -7.79 1.51 7.79
C LEU A 312 -8.86 2.30 7.02
N LEU A 313 -9.35 3.40 7.60
CA LEU A 313 -10.38 4.28 7.04
C LEU A 313 -10.10 4.66 5.59
N LYS A 314 -8.96 5.28 5.31
CA LYS A 314 -8.57 5.60 3.94
C LYS A 314 -7.07 5.76 3.80
N GLY A 315 -6.57 5.45 2.62
CA GLY A 315 -5.26 5.88 2.19
C GLY A 315 -4.57 4.91 1.27
N LYS A 316 -3.26 4.90 1.43
CA LYS A 316 -2.26 4.13 0.69
C LYS A 316 -1.10 3.87 1.64
N ASN A 317 -0.02 3.25 1.14
CA ASN A 317 1.23 2.97 1.86
C ASN A 317 1.33 1.57 2.47
N MET A 318 0.50 0.61 2.08
CA MET A 318 0.55 -0.77 2.56
C MET A 318 1.03 -1.72 1.45
N PRO A 319 1.66 -2.86 1.81
CA PRO A 319 2.16 -3.81 0.82
C PRO A 319 1.08 -4.71 0.21
N TYR A 320 -0.17 -4.59 0.63
CA TYR A 320 -1.27 -5.51 0.26
C TYR A 320 -1.83 -5.19 -1.12
N GLU A 321 -2.47 -6.19 -1.76
CA GLU A 321 -3.00 -6.11 -3.13
C GLU A 321 -3.81 -4.83 -3.40
N PHE A 322 -4.63 -4.41 -2.44
CA PHE A 322 -5.46 -3.21 -2.59
C PHE A 322 -4.67 -1.92 -2.87
N ASP A 323 -3.43 -1.81 -2.35
CA ASP A 323 -2.57 -0.65 -2.53
C ASP A 323 -1.57 -0.82 -3.69
N ILE A 324 -1.20 -2.06 -4.02
CA ILE A 324 -0.11 -2.34 -4.97
C ILE A 324 -0.58 -2.82 -6.34
N ARG A 325 -1.78 -3.39 -6.45
CA ARG A 325 -2.33 -3.88 -7.72
C ARG A 325 -3.18 -2.80 -8.36
N VAL A 326 -2.96 -2.59 -9.64
CA VAL A 326 -3.56 -1.50 -10.40
C VAL A 326 -4.14 -2.03 -11.71
N PRO A 327 -5.13 -1.34 -12.30
CA PRO A 327 -5.51 -1.61 -13.68
C PRO A 327 -4.29 -1.48 -14.59
N PHE A 328 -4.15 -2.38 -15.54
CA PHE A 328 -3.05 -2.36 -16.50
C PHE A 328 -3.52 -2.93 -17.83
N PHE A 329 -3.71 -2.05 -18.82
CA PHE A 329 -4.18 -2.41 -20.16
C PHE A 329 -3.27 -1.84 -21.23
N MET A 330 -3.17 -2.56 -22.35
CA MET A 330 -2.47 -2.08 -23.54
C MET A 330 -3.30 -2.37 -24.79
N ARG A 331 -3.36 -1.41 -25.72
CA ARG A 331 -3.94 -1.60 -27.06
C ARG A 331 -3.08 -0.90 -28.10
N GLY A 332 -3.21 -1.32 -29.36
CA GLY A 332 -2.50 -0.70 -30.48
C GLY A 332 -2.25 -1.68 -31.62
N PRO A 333 -1.48 -1.26 -32.64
CA PRO A 333 -1.03 -2.14 -33.72
C PRO A 333 -0.43 -3.43 -33.17
N GLY A 334 -0.86 -4.59 -33.68
CA GLY A 334 -0.32 -5.87 -33.26
C GLY A 334 -0.60 -6.28 -31.80
N ILE A 335 -1.34 -5.53 -30.99
CA ILE A 335 -1.72 -5.98 -29.66
C ILE A 335 -2.97 -6.88 -29.76
N PRO A 336 -2.96 -8.09 -29.17
CA PRO A 336 -4.15 -8.95 -29.12
C PRO A 336 -5.34 -8.23 -28.52
N ARG A 337 -6.55 -8.54 -29.01
CA ARG A 337 -7.81 -7.94 -28.55
C ARG A 337 -8.57 -8.95 -27.72
N ASN A 338 -9.18 -8.51 -26.63
CA ASN A 338 -9.97 -9.34 -25.73
C ASN A 338 -9.18 -10.54 -25.20
N VAL A 339 -7.93 -10.31 -24.80
CA VAL A 339 -7.04 -11.32 -24.23
C VAL A 339 -6.51 -10.80 -22.91
N SER A 340 -6.38 -11.69 -21.92
CA SER A 340 -5.77 -11.38 -20.64
C SER A 340 -4.47 -12.16 -20.47
N PHE A 341 -3.43 -11.50 -19.95
CA PHE A 341 -2.15 -12.09 -19.58
C PHE A 341 -2.00 -12.08 -18.07
N ASP A 342 -1.56 -13.21 -17.52
CA ASP A 342 -1.38 -13.40 -16.08
C ASP A 342 0.06 -13.12 -15.62
N GLU A 343 0.98 -12.88 -16.55
CA GLU A 343 2.35 -12.49 -16.24
C GLU A 343 2.43 -11.18 -15.44
N MET A 344 3.37 -11.14 -14.51
CA MET A 344 3.58 -9.98 -13.66
C MET A 344 4.19 -8.81 -14.42
N VAL A 345 3.42 -7.74 -14.57
CA VAL A 345 3.86 -6.46 -15.15
C VAL A 345 3.88 -5.39 -14.09
N THR A 346 4.76 -4.40 -14.25
CA THR A 346 4.88 -3.32 -13.27
C THR A 346 4.98 -1.95 -13.92
N ASN A 347 4.70 -0.91 -13.15
CA ASN A 347 4.91 0.49 -13.57
C ASN A 347 6.35 0.78 -14.09
N VAL A 348 7.37 0.01 -13.71
CA VAL A 348 8.75 0.12 -14.23
C VAL A 348 8.88 -0.27 -15.71
N ASP A 349 7.92 -1.03 -16.23
CA ASP A 349 7.86 -1.52 -17.61
C ASP A 349 7.29 -0.48 -18.59
N VAL A 350 6.62 0.56 -18.09
CA VAL A 350 5.98 1.58 -18.93
C VAL A 350 7.01 2.32 -19.80
N ALA A 351 8.06 2.85 -19.18
CA ALA A 351 9.13 3.56 -19.87
C ALA A 351 9.77 2.76 -21.02
N PRO A 352 10.33 1.55 -20.78
CA PRO A 352 10.92 0.77 -21.85
C PRO A 352 9.91 0.32 -22.91
N THR A 353 8.62 0.19 -22.57
CA THR A 353 7.56 -0.09 -23.55
C THR A 353 7.36 1.07 -24.51
N MET A 354 7.24 2.30 -23.99
CA MET A 354 7.10 3.50 -24.82
C MET A 354 8.31 3.71 -25.73
N LEU A 355 9.52 3.47 -25.22
CA LEU A 355 10.75 3.54 -26.03
C LEU A 355 10.78 2.48 -27.13
N ALA A 356 10.35 1.24 -26.84
CA ALA A 356 10.28 0.19 -27.83
C ALA A 356 9.27 0.51 -28.95
N ILE A 357 8.12 1.11 -28.63
CA ILE A 357 7.15 1.60 -29.62
C ILE A 357 7.77 2.67 -30.52
N ALA A 358 8.62 3.52 -29.96
CA ALA A 358 9.34 4.56 -30.69
C ALA A 358 10.55 4.07 -31.51
N GLY A 359 10.85 2.76 -31.48
CA GLY A 359 12.04 2.21 -32.12
C GLY A 359 13.35 2.57 -31.39
N VAL A 360 13.27 3.04 -30.15
CA VAL A 360 14.42 3.43 -29.33
C VAL A 360 14.88 2.26 -28.48
N SER A 361 16.17 1.94 -28.56
CA SER A 361 16.77 0.91 -27.70
C SER A 361 16.65 1.29 -26.22
N LYS A 362 16.17 0.35 -25.38
CA LYS A 362 16.09 0.54 -23.92
C LYS A 362 17.47 0.94 -23.35
N PRO A 363 17.60 2.11 -22.69
CA PRO A 363 18.84 2.50 -22.01
C PRO A 363 19.22 1.50 -20.91
N ALA A 364 20.52 1.17 -20.79
CA ALA A 364 21.02 0.17 -19.85
C ALA A 364 20.65 0.42 -18.38
N ARG A 365 20.41 1.68 -18.01
CA ARG A 365 20.00 2.07 -16.65
C ARG A 365 18.60 1.56 -16.28
N MET A 366 17.69 1.43 -17.25
CA MET A 366 16.29 1.06 -16.99
C MET A 366 16.18 -0.40 -16.53
N ASN A 367 15.39 -0.62 -15.48
CA ASN A 367 15.19 -1.92 -14.86
C ASN A 367 14.01 -2.71 -15.47
N GLY A 368 13.02 -2.02 -16.03
CA GLY A 368 11.84 -2.65 -16.65
C GLY A 368 12.12 -3.32 -17.99
N ARG A 369 11.12 -4.00 -18.51
CA ARG A 369 11.12 -4.67 -19.83
C ARG A 369 9.94 -4.17 -20.66
N SER A 370 10.09 -4.17 -21.98
CA SER A 370 8.98 -3.76 -22.84
C SER A 370 7.85 -4.79 -22.82
N LEU A 371 6.61 -4.35 -22.66
CA LEU A 371 5.42 -5.19 -22.77
C LEU A 371 5.26 -5.77 -24.18
N LEU A 372 5.86 -5.15 -25.21
CA LEU A 372 5.91 -5.71 -26.55
C LEU A 372 6.70 -7.03 -26.60
N GLU A 373 7.71 -7.20 -25.74
CA GLU A 373 8.42 -8.48 -25.61
C GLU A 373 7.50 -9.57 -25.07
N LEU A 374 6.67 -9.24 -24.07
CA LEU A 374 5.70 -10.17 -23.50
C LEU A 374 4.61 -10.54 -24.52
N VAL A 375 4.09 -9.56 -25.25
CA VAL A 375 3.15 -9.82 -26.36
C VAL A 375 3.78 -10.72 -27.42
N ALA A 376 5.04 -10.47 -27.79
CA ALA A 376 5.77 -11.30 -28.75
C ALA A 376 5.99 -12.74 -28.23
N LEU A 377 6.34 -12.90 -26.95
CA LEU A 377 6.46 -14.20 -26.28
C LEU A 377 5.15 -15.00 -26.36
N LYS A 378 4.01 -14.35 -26.13
CA LYS A 378 2.68 -14.99 -26.17
C LYS A 378 2.21 -15.34 -27.58
N LYS A 379 2.65 -14.59 -28.60
CA LYS A 379 2.27 -14.86 -30.00
C LYS A 379 3.05 -15.99 -30.67
N LYS A 380 4.28 -16.27 -30.26
CA LYS A 380 5.13 -17.28 -30.95
C LYS A 380 4.71 -18.71 -30.60
N LYS A 381 4.70 -19.61 -31.61
CA LYS A 381 4.65 -21.06 -31.39
C LYS A 381 5.94 -21.50 -30.66
N ARG A 382 5.82 -22.38 -29.66
CA ARG A 382 6.88 -22.86 -28.74
C ARG A 382 8.29 -23.03 -29.35
N LYS A 383 8.42 -23.48 -30.60
CA LYS A 383 9.71 -23.70 -31.30
C LYS A 383 10.54 -22.44 -31.60
N HIS A 384 9.98 -21.23 -31.52
CA HIS A 384 10.72 -19.96 -31.69
C HIS A 384 10.82 -19.13 -30.40
N ALA A 385 10.35 -19.67 -29.28
CA ALA A 385 10.37 -19.01 -27.97
C ALA A 385 11.74 -19.14 -27.28
N GLU A 386 12.55 -20.15 -27.62
CA GLU A 386 13.88 -20.41 -27.01
C GLU A 386 14.87 -19.25 -27.18
N ALA A 387 14.71 -18.42 -28.21
CA ALA A 387 15.52 -17.22 -28.40
C ALA A 387 15.12 -16.02 -27.51
N LEU A 388 13.95 -16.06 -26.87
CA LEU A 388 13.42 -14.98 -26.05
C LEU A 388 13.56 -15.32 -24.55
N LYS A 389 13.99 -14.34 -23.76
CA LYS A 389 14.17 -14.52 -22.31
C LYS A 389 12.82 -14.73 -21.62
N PRO A 390 12.72 -15.67 -20.66
CA PRO A 390 11.49 -15.88 -19.90
C PRO A 390 11.05 -14.60 -19.20
N TRP A 391 9.73 -14.41 -19.07
CA TRP A 391 9.18 -13.30 -18.32
C TRP A 391 9.37 -13.50 -16.81
N ARG A 392 9.26 -12.41 -16.04
CA ARG A 392 9.41 -12.47 -14.58
C ARG A 392 8.17 -13.07 -13.91
N ASP A 393 8.39 -13.69 -12.77
CA ASP A 393 7.34 -14.21 -11.89
C ASP A 393 7.42 -13.65 -10.47
N THR A 394 8.47 -12.88 -10.15
CA THR A 394 8.63 -12.15 -8.88
C THR A 394 8.89 -10.68 -9.13
N VAL A 395 8.16 -9.82 -8.43
CA VAL A 395 8.34 -8.36 -8.44
C VAL A 395 8.69 -7.83 -7.06
N LEU A 396 9.52 -6.79 -7.04
CA LEU A 396 9.88 -6.06 -5.82
C LEU A 396 8.85 -4.96 -5.55
N ILE A 397 8.31 -4.95 -4.33
CA ILE A 397 7.54 -3.84 -3.77
C ILE A 397 8.39 -3.18 -2.69
N GLU A 398 8.57 -1.87 -2.72
CA GLU A 398 9.42 -1.16 -1.78
C GLU A 398 8.79 0.15 -1.31
N ARG A 399 8.96 0.42 -0.02
CA ARG A 399 8.62 1.69 0.60
C ARG A 399 9.72 2.09 1.56
N GLY A 400 10.24 3.31 1.39
CA GLY A 400 11.24 3.89 2.28
C GLY A 400 12.62 3.25 2.20
N LYS A 401 13.59 3.85 2.91
CA LYS A 401 14.98 3.39 2.95
C LYS A 401 15.16 2.34 4.04
N MET A 402 15.51 1.12 3.65
CA MET A 402 15.66 0.02 4.59
C MET A 402 17.10 -0.04 5.16
N PRO A 403 17.28 0.02 6.50
CA PRO A 403 18.57 -0.11 7.14
C PRO A 403 19.09 -1.56 7.08
N LYS A 404 20.27 -1.79 7.66
CA LYS A 404 20.78 -3.16 7.88
C LYS A 404 19.95 -3.80 9.00
N LEU A 405 19.25 -4.89 8.67
CA LEU A 405 18.45 -5.66 9.62
C LEU A 405 19.29 -6.80 10.24
N LYS A 406 18.83 -7.31 11.39
CA LYS A 406 19.39 -8.54 11.99
C LYS A 406 19.16 -9.75 11.10
N LYS A 407 19.86 -10.86 11.38
CA LYS A 407 19.69 -12.10 10.64
C LYS A 407 18.23 -12.54 10.68
N ILE A 408 17.74 -13.07 9.57
CA ILE A 408 16.34 -13.48 9.41
C ILE A 408 15.93 -14.52 10.46
N ARG A 409 16.82 -15.46 10.79
CA ARG A 409 16.61 -16.47 11.83
C ARG A 409 16.35 -15.88 13.21
N ASP A 410 17.15 -14.90 13.62
CA ASP A 410 17.00 -14.25 14.93
C ASP A 410 15.66 -13.50 15.03
N ARG A 411 15.31 -12.78 13.96
CA ARG A 411 14.04 -12.06 13.85
C ARG A 411 12.85 -13.02 13.88
N TYR A 412 12.89 -14.09 13.10
CA TYR A 412 11.86 -15.13 13.07
C TYR A 412 11.66 -15.77 14.44
N MET A 413 12.74 -16.19 15.11
CA MET A 413 12.65 -16.83 16.42
C MET A 413 12.11 -15.87 17.48
N LYS A 414 12.54 -14.60 17.46
CA LYS A 414 12.00 -13.54 18.34
C LYS A 414 10.50 -13.34 18.10
N GLN A 415 10.08 -13.24 16.85
CA GLN A 415 8.68 -13.04 16.48
C GLN A 415 7.82 -14.26 16.87
N LYS A 416 8.31 -15.48 16.61
CA LYS A 416 7.65 -16.74 16.99
C LYS A 416 7.52 -16.89 18.50
N LYS A 417 8.56 -16.55 19.28
CA LYS A 417 8.50 -16.55 20.76
C LYS A 417 7.42 -15.57 21.25
N LYS A 418 7.39 -14.35 20.72
CA LYS A 418 6.38 -13.35 21.08
C LYS A 418 4.96 -13.83 20.75
N PHE A 419 4.76 -14.35 19.55
CA PHE A 419 3.45 -14.89 19.11
C PHE A 419 2.99 -16.06 19.99
N ASN A 420 3.87 -16.99 20.32
CA ASN A 420 3.55 -18.10 21.22
C ASN A 420 3.20 -17.62 22.63
N LYS A 421 3.93 -16.63 23.16
CA LYS A 421 3.67 -16.01 24.46
C LYS A 421 2.29 -15.36 24.50
N GLU A 422 1.93 -14.59 23.47
CA GLU A 422 0.61 -13.95 23.35
C GLU A 422 -0.53 -14.97 23.20
N ASN A 423 -0.33 -16.05 22.43
CA ASN A 423 -1.31 -17.13 22.29
C ASN A 423 -1.53 -17.90 23.60
N ARG A 424 -0.44 -18.23 24.30
CA ARG A 424 -0.51 -18.88 25.62
C ARG A 424 -1.24 -17.99 26.61
N LEU A 425 -0.87 -16.71 26.67
CA LEU A 425 -1.53 -15.72 27.52
C LEU A 425 -3.03 -15.62 27.22
N SER A 426 -3.41 -15.52 25.95
CA SER A 426 -4.82 -15.46 25.52
C SER A 426 -5.60 -16.71 25.90
N LYS A 427 -5.02 -17.91 25.69
CA LYS A 427 -5.64 -19.18 26.09
C LYS A 427 -5.87 -19.26 27.59
N GLU A 428 -4.87 -18.88 28.38
CA GLU A 428 -4.96 -18.93 29.84
C GLU A 428 -5.93 -17.87 30.36
N CYS A 429 -5.84 -16.62 29.91
CA CYS A 429 -6.72 -15.56 30.37
C CYS A 429 -8.21 -15.75 29.97
N LYS A 430 -8.52 -16.63 29.01
CA LYS A 430 -9.90 -17.08 28.73
C LYS A 430 -10.47 -18.00 29.82
N ARG A 431 -9.64 -18.60 30.69
CA ARG A 431 -10.11 -19.45 31.80
C ARG A 431 -10.79 -18.58 32.85
N ARG A 432 -11.97 -19.01 33.31
CA ARG A 432 -12.79 -18.29 34.31
C ARG A 432 -12.07 -18.05 35.64
N LYS A 433 -11.00 -18.80 35.97
CA LYS A 433 -10.19 -18.59 37.17
C LYS A 433 -9.49 -17.24 37.17
N TRP A 434 -8.93 -16.85 36.02
CA TRP A 434 -8.14 -15.62 35.89
C TRP A 434 -8.97 -14.37 35.65
N GLN A 435 -10.26 -14.49 35.30
CA GLN A 435 -11.12 -13.34 35.01
C GLN A 435 -11.80 -12.73 36.24
N ARG A 436 -11.80 -13.46 37.37
CA ARG A 436 -12.43 -12.99 38.62
C ARG A 436 -11.57 -11.95 39.32
N ASP A 437 -12.17 -11.17 40.22
CA ASP A 437 -11.44 -10.32 41.14
C ASP A 437 -10.54 -11.15 42.06
N CYS A 438 -9.42 -10.57 42.50
CA CYS A 438 -8.44 -11.24 43.34
C CYS A 438 -9.11 -11.75 44.64
N VAL A 439 -9.06 -13.07 44.87
CA VAL A 439 -9.49 -13.75 46.10
C VAL A 439 -8.29 -14.34 46.86
N GLU A 440 -8.50 -14.92 48.05
CA GLU A 440 -7.42 -15.38 48.94
C GLU A 440 -6.68 -16.52 48.26
N GLY A 441 -5.35 -16.46 48.24
CA GLY A 441 -4.52 -17.46 47.56
C GLY A 441 -4.49 -17.34 46.03
N GLN A 442 -5.18 -16.38 45.41
CA GLN A 442 -5.05 -16.12 43.98
C GLN A 442 -3.92 -15.11 43.73
N LEU A 443 -2.86 -15.53 43.05
CA LEU A 443 -1.69 -14.67 42.77
C LEU A 443 -1.83 -13.77 41.53
N TRP A 444 -2.67 -14.15 40.57
CA TRP A 444 -2.76 -13.46 39.29
C TRP A 444 -4.21 -13.22 38.86
N LYS A 445 -4.45 -12.14 38.11
CA LYS A 445 -5.71 -11.82 37.45
C LYS A 445 -5.44 -11.36 36.03
N CYS A 446 -6.27 -11.78 35.09
CA CYS A 446 -6.29 -11.25 33.73
C CYS A 446 -7.36 -10.17 33.58
N TYR A 447 -7.06 -9.17 32.75
CA TYR A 447 -8.05 -8.19 32.31
C TYR A 447 -7.89 -7.93 30.82
N TYR A 448 -9.00 -7.64 30.16
CA TYR A 448 -9.02 -7.33 28.74
C TYR A 448 -8.99 -5.81 28.57
N THR A 449 -8.01 -5.32 27.82
CA THR A 449 -7.81 -3.89 27.59
C THR A 449 -8.75 -3.37 26.51
N VAL A 450 -8.94 -2.05 26.48
CA VAL A 450 -9.69 -1.34 25.42
C VAL A 450 -9.04 -1.43 24.04
N GLU A 451 -7.80 -1.93 23.96
CA GLU A 451 -7.08 -2.21 22.72
C GLU A 451 -7.25 -3.66 22.27
N ASP A 452 -8.25 -4.39 22.80
CA ASP A 452 -8.51 -5.80 22.51
C ASP A 452 -7.32 -6.73 22.77
N ARG A 453 -6.57 -6.46 23.86
CA ARG A 453 -5.44 -7.29 24.31
C ARG A 453 -5.60 -7.75 25.76
N TRP A 454 -5.23 -9.00 26.02
CA TRP A 454 -5.12 -9.55 27.37
C TRP A 454 -3.90 -8.98 28.08
N ARG A 455 -4.09 -8.52 29.31
CA ARG A 455 -3.04 -8.18 30.24
C ARG A 455 -3.25 -8.90 31.56
N ILE A 456 -2.18 -9.00 32.33
CA ILE A 456 -2.16 -9.64 33.64
C ILE A 456 -1.88 -8.63 34.73
N TYR A 457 -2.33 -8.96 35.93
CA TYR A 457 -2.22 -8.18 37.14
C TYR A 457 -1.86 -9.13 38.28
N LYS A 458 -0.81 -8.82 39.04
CA LYS A 458 -0.41 -9.59 40.22
C LYS A 458 -1.27 -9.20 41.41
N CYS A 459 -2.07 -10.13 41.92
CA CYS A 459 -2.79 -9.99 43.17
C CYS A 459 -1.77 -9.97 44.32
N ARG A 460 -1.93 -9.06 45.29
CA ARG A 460 -1.01 -8.93 46.43
C ARG A 460 -1.60 -9.61 47.67
N ASP A 461 -0.77 -10.35 48.41
CA ASP A 461 -1.14 -11.13 49.61
C ASP A 461 -1.46 -10.30 50.88
N ASN A 462 -1.26 -8.97 50.86
CA ASN A 462 -1.56 -8.13 52.02
C ASN A 462 -3.04 -7.73 52.06
N TRP A 463 -3.87 -8.64 52.55
CA TRP A 463 -5.27 -8.37 52.86
C TRP A 463 -5.48 -7.52 54.13
N GLY A 464 -4.42 -7.27 54.90
CA GLY A 464 -4.42 -6.40 56.09
C GLY A 464 -4.27 -4.89 55.83
N ASP A 465 -3.91 -4.46 54.63
CA ASP A 465 -3.69 -3.04 54.29
C ASP A 465 -4.83 -2.41 53.46
N GLN A 466 -5.99 -3.08 53.38
CA GLN A 466 -7.19 -2.50 52.77
C GLN A 466 -7.96 -1.55 53.72
N CYS A 467 -7.24 -0.82 54.57
CA CYS A 467 -7.73 0.42 55.17
C CYS A 467 -7.05 1.59 54.44
N PRO A 468 -7.78 2.46 53.72
CA PRO A 468 -7.20 3.41 52.77
C PRO A 468 -6.58 4.63 53.48
N CYS A 469 -5.47 4.44 54.19
CA CYS A 469 -4.83 5.51 54.97
C CYS A 469 -3.31 5.66 54.78
N ARG A 470 -2.60 4.79 54.06
CA ARG A 470 -1.14 4.92 53.87
C ARG A 470 -0.72 5.23 52.42
N LYS A 471 0.24 6.15 52.29
CA LYS A 471 0.71 6.79 51.06
C LYS A 471 1.61 5.88 50.21
N LYS A 472 1.37 5.93 48.89
CA LYS A 472 2.27 5.81 47.72
C LYS A 472 3.54 4.94 47.80
N ARG A 473 3.66 4.04 46.82
CA ARG A 473 4.84 3.96 45.94
C ARG A 473 4.38 4.12 44.49
N ASP A 474 5.10 4.93 43.73
CA ASP A 474 4.85 5.18 42.31
C ASP A 474 5.14 3.88 41.52
N VAL A 475 4.20 3.49 40.65
CA VAL A 475 4.29 2.31 39.78
C VAL A 475 4.93 2.78 38.47
N ASN A 476 6.10 2.24 38.14
CA ASN A 476 6.75 2.43 36.84
C ASN A 476 5.99 1.65 35.76
N ASP A 477 5.86 2.25 34.58
CA ASP A 477 5.17 1.76 33.37
C ASP A 477 5.96 0.66 32.62
N ASP A 478 6.48 -0.36 33.31
CA ASP A 478 7.15 -1.53 32.69
C ASP A 478 6.31 -2.81 32.91
N ASP A 479 5.17 -2.89 32.23
CA ASP A 479 4.17 -3.98 32.36
C ASP A 479 4.44 -5.22 31.47
N ASP A 480 5.58 -5.30 30.75
CA ASP A 480 5.94 -6.47 29.92
C ASP A 480 6.65 -7.59 30.73
N ASP A 481 7.11 -7.30 31.96
CA ASP A 481 8.00 -8.18 32.73
C ASP A 481 7.29 -9.33 33.48
N ASN A 482 5.97 -9.26 33.66
CA ASN A 482 5.26 -10.27 34.48
C ASN A 482 4.65 -11.42 33.68
N VAL A 483 4.60 -11.35 32.35
CA VAL A 483 3.88 -12.36 31.54
C VAL A 483 4.62 -13.69 31.53
N ASP A 484 5.96 -13.67 31.53
CA ASP A 484 6.73 -14.91 31.64
C ASP A 484 6.55 -15.54 33.03
N GLU A 485 6.59 -14.73 34.10
CA GLU A 485 6.32 -15.20 35.47
C GLU A 485 4.92 -15.82 35.62
N PHE A 486 3.89 -15.21 35.01
CA PHE A 486 2.54 -15.76 35.02
C PHE A 486 2.43 -17.08 34.26
N LEU A 487 3.04 -17.18 33.07
CA LEU A 487 2.99 -18.41 32.28
C LEU A 487 3.77 -19.54 32.97
N ASP A 488 4.88 -19.24 33.63
CA ASP A 488 5.64 -20.20 34.43
C ASP A 488 4.83 -20.67 35.66
N TYR A 489 4.15 -19.75 36.35
CA TYR A 489 3.22 -20.09 37.43
C TYR A 489 2.11 -21.04 36.95
N VAL A 490 1.52 -20.76 35.79
CA VAL A 490 0.48 -21.62 35.20
C VAL A 490 1.03 -23.02 34.87
N ASP A 491 2.26 -23.10 34.35
CA ASP A 491 2.88 -24.38 34.02
C ASP A 491 3.16 -25.19 35.29
N GLN A 492 3.64 -24.56 36.37
CA GLN A 492 3.84 -25.19 37.68
C GLN A 492 2.51 -25.70 38.28
N GLU A 493 1.43 -24.91 38.23
CA GLU A 493 0.10 -25.36 38.68
C GLU A 493 -0.39 -26.57 37.88
N ASN A 494 -0.28 -26.56 36.54
CA ASN A 494 -0.75 -27.69 35.74
C ASN A 494 0.11 -28.95 35.99
N PHE A 495 1.42 -28.80 36.19
CA PHE A 495 2.32 -29.90 36.51
C PHE A 495 2.05 -30.53 37.90
N SER A 496 1.58 -29.72 38.85
CA SER A 496 1.15 -30.20 40.17
C SER A 496 -0.16 -31.00 40.13
N PHE A 497 -0.99 -30.82 39.10
CA PHE A 497 -2.27 -31.54 38.96
C PHE A 497 -2.13 -32.89 38.24
N ASP A 498 -1.12 -33.07 37.38
CA ASP A 498 -0.96 -34.28 36.55
C ASP A 498 -0.11 -35.39 37.21
N ASN A 499 0.53 -35.14 38.36
CA ASN A 499 1.44 -36.09 39.04
C ASN A 499 0.88 -36.79 40.28
N GLU A 500 -0.44 -36.85 40.49
CA GLU A 500 -1.04 -37.63 41.59
C GLU A 500 -0.98 -39.17 41.39
N TRP A 501 -0.21 -39.70 40.42
CA TRP A 501 -0.18 -41.14 40.08
C TRP A 501 1.22 -41.80 40.07
N TYR A 502 2.14 -41.36 40.94
CA TYR A 502 3.34 -42.15 41.20
C TYR A 502 3.68 -42.16 42.70
N GLN A 503 3.10 -43.13 43.43
CA GLN A 503 3.60 -43.57 44.73
C GLN A 503 4.73 -44.58 44.49
N GLY A 504 5.96 -44.09 44.48
CA GLY A 504 7.16 -44.91 44.56
C GLY A 504 7.80 -44.72 45.93
N GLU A 505 7.66 -45.74 46.77
CA GLU A 505 8.42 -45.90 48.02
C GLU A 505 9.92 -45.93 47.69
N ILE A 506 10.71 -45.07 48.36
CA ILE A 506 12.14 -45.31 48.59
C ILE A 506 12.44 -44.91 50.03
N ASP A 507 13.07 -45.88 50.70
CA ASP A 507 13.43 -46.00 52.09
C ASP A 507 14.39 -44.92 52.63
N ASP A 508 14.35 -44.85 53.97
CA ASP A 508 15.20 -44.15 54.91
C ASP A 508 16.71 -44.20 54.58
N HIS A 509 17.40 -43.06 54.69
CA HIS A 509 18.51 -42.85 55.64
C HIS A 509 19.24 -41.51 55.41
N ASP A 510 19.75 -40.98 56.54
CA ASP A 510 20.82 -39.97 56.72
C ASP A 510 20.43 -38.49 56.94
N ASP A 511 20.10 -38.22 58.22
CA ASP A 511 20.73 -37.28 59.14
C ASP A 511 21.38 -35.99 58.59
N PHE A 512 20.79 -34.82 58.90
CA PHE A 512 21.52 -33.61 59.29
C PHE A 512 20.69 -32.70 60.23
N ASP A 513 20.93 -32.88 61.52
CA ASP A 513 20.81 -31.94 62.67
C ASP A 513 21.57 -30.61 62.41
N PHE A 514 21.31 -29.42 62.99
CA PHE A 514 20.40 -28.89 64.01
C PHE A 514 20.43 -27.33 63.95
N GLU A 515 19.68 -26.70 64.86
CA GLU A 515 19.68 -25.28 65.32
C GLU A 515 18.62 -24.37 64.68
N SER A 516 17.41 -24.24 65.23
CA SER A 516 16.96 -23.70 66.54
C SER A 516 17.23 -22.21 66.76
N HIS A 517 16.18 -21.39 66.59
CA HIS A 517 15.93 -20.27 67.52
C HIS A 517 14.42 -20.02 67.67
N GLU A 518 13.94 -20.47 68.83
CA GLU A 518 13.01 -19.84 69.78
C GLU A 518 11.76 -19.11 69.26
N GLY A 519 10.63 -19.70 69.61
CA GLY A 519 9.32 -19.09 69.53
C GLY A 519 9.05 -18.07 70.63
N PHE A 520 8.11 -17.17 70.36
CA PHE A 520 7.33 -16.50 71.39
C PHE A 520 5.84 -16.51 71.04
N SER A 521 5.12 -17.33 71.81
CA SER A 521 3.81 -17.09 72.42
C SER A 521 2.73 -16.34 71.64
N ARG A 522 1.70 -17.10 71.27
CA ARG A 522 0.31 -16.67 71.05
C ARG A 522 -0.18 -15.75 72.18
N GLN A 523 -0.69 -14.57 71.84
CA GLN A 523 -1.70 -13.87 72.64
C GLN A 523 -2.98 -13.73 71.82
N LYS A 524 -3.99 -14.54 72.18
CA LYS A 524 -5.40 -14.27 71.90
C LYS A 524 -5.79 -13.02 72.69
N ARG A 525 -6.15 -11.94 72.01
CA ARG A 525 -7.06 -10.92 72.54
C ARG A 525 -8.11 -10.63 71.49
N GLY A 526 -9.32 -11.15 71.72
CA GLY A 526 -10.51 -10.61 71.11
C GLY A 526 -10.79 -9.21 71.66
N ILE A 527 -11.41 -8.38 70.83
CA ILE A 527 -12.54 -7.49 71.14
C ILE A 527 -12.77 -6.65 69.87
N LEU A 528 -13.95 -6.83 69.27
CA LEU A 528 -14.49 -5.93 68.27
C LEU A 528 -14.45 -4.49 68.78
N SER A 529 -13.78 -3.59 68.06
CA SER A 529 -14.10 -2.16 68.17
C SER A 529 -13.82 -1.40 66.86
N LYS A 530 -14.92 -1.11 66.16
CA LYS A 530 -15.23 0.14 65.45
C LYS A 530 -14.13 0.72 64.54
N CYS A 531 -14.14 0.32 63.27
CA CYS A 531 -13.84 1.27 62.19
C CYS A 531 -15.00 2.28 62.13
N SER A 532 -14.80 3.50 62.65
CA SER A 532 -15.73 4.61 62.36
C SER A 532 -15.31 5.26 61.04
N CYS A 533 -16.06 4.97 59.97
CA CYS A 533 -16.00 5.77 58.76
C CYS A 533 -17.10 6.82 58.82
N SER A 534 -16.71 8.06 59.08
CA SER A 534 -17.53 9.23 58.76
C SER A 534 -17.93 9.15 57.28
N ARG A 535 -19.23 9.18 57.01
CA ARG A 535 -19.80 9.15 55.65
C ARG A 535 -19.22 10.28 54.82
N ASN A 536 -18.25 9.96 53.97
CA ASN A 536 -17.99 10.51 52.64
C ASN A 536 -16.49 10.35 52.31
N MET A 537 -16.04 9.17 51.88
CA MET A 537 -14.87 9.09 51.00
C MET A 537 -15.01 7.92 50.01
N SER A 538 -14.79 8.29 48.76
CA SER A 538 -15.03 7.55 47.54
C SER A 538 -13.81 6.77 47.04
N HIS A 539 -14.10 5.67 46.34
CA HIS A 539 -13.25 4.79 45.52
C HIS A 539 -11.97 5.46 44.95
N PRO A 540 -10.81 4.75 44.91
CA PRO A 540 -9.51 5.28 44.48
C PRO A 540 -9.42 5.79 43.03
N ILE A 541 -10.48 5.63 42.24
CA ILE A 541 -10.65 6.30 40.93
C ILE A 541 -10.79 7.83 41.09
N LYS A 542 -11.24 8.34 42.26
CA LYS A 542 -11.43 9.79 42.47
C LYS A 542 -10.16 10.59 42.84
N ARG A 543 -8.98 9.95 42.96
CA ARG A 543 -7.73 10.67 43.32
C ARG A 543 -6.83 10.99 42.13
N LEU A 544 -6.89 10.21 41.04
CA LEU A 544 -6.31 10.61 39.74
C LEU A 544 -7.08 11.76 39.08
N GLU A 545 -8.37 11.89 39.41
CA GLU A 545 -9.26 13.00 39.02
C GLU A 545 -8.86 14.39 39.55
N ARG A 546 -7.82 14.51 40.40
CA ARG A 546 -7.41 15.79 41.01
C ARG A 546 -6.14 16.42 40.43
N LYS A 547 -5.37 15.72 39.57
CA LYS A 547 -4.19 16.32 38.90
C LYS A 547 -4.43 16.75 37.45
N LEU A 548 -5.57 16.39 36.89
CA LEU A 548 -6.17 17.05 35.73
C LEU A 548 -7.62 17.30 36.11
N SER A 549 -8.14 18.51 35.85
CA SER A 549 -9.52 18.89 36.18
C SER A 549 -10.50 17.76 35.85
N LYS A 550 -11.39 17.41 36.79
CA LYS A 550 -12.47 16.40 36.63
C LYS A 550 -13.22 16.54 35.31
N LYS A 551 -13.33 17.77 34.80
CA LYS A 551 -13.93 18.12 33.51
C LYS A 551 -13.09 17.66 32.32
N HIS A 552 -11.75 17.66 32.41
CA HIS A 552 -10.84 17.15 31.39
C HIS A 552 -10.79 15.63 31.32
N TYR A 553 -10.75 14.93 32.45
CA TYR A 553 -10.70 13.46 32.46
C TYR A 553 -12.03 12.82 32.05
N LEU A 554 -13.18 13.33 32.53
CA LEU A 554 -14.48 12.87 32.02
C LEU A 554 -14.71 13.25 30.55
N ASN A 555 -14.19 14.40 30.07
CA ASN A 555 -14.22 14.72 28.64
C ASN A 555 -13.31 13.81 27.81
N TYR A 556 -12.16 13.40 28.34
CA TYR A 556 -11.24 12.46 27.67
C TYR A 556 -11.82 11.04 27.62
N LYS A 557 -12.46 10.59 28.70
CA LYS A 557 -13.14 9.27 28.76
C LYS A 557 -14.42 9.24 27.92
N LYS A 558 -15.20 10.34 27.88
CA LYS A 558 -16.28 10.51 26.89
C LYS A 558 -15.73 10.53 25.46
N LYS A 559 -14.62 11.25 25.18
CA LYS A 559 -13.92 11.28 23.86
C LYS A 559 -13.49 9.89 23.37
N LEU A 560 -13.08 8.99 24.27
CA LEU A 560 -12.66 7.61 23.95
C LEU A 560 -13.83 6.66 23.73
N GLN A 561 -14.94 6.82 24.45
CA GLN A 561 -16.15 6.00 24.27
C GLN A 561 -17.00 6.44 23.06
N THR A 562 -16.81 7.66 22.54
CA THR A 562 -17.53 8.17 21.35
C THR A 562 -16.69 8.21 20.07
N GLY A 563 -15.47 7.65 20.06
CA GLY A 563 -14.69 7.49 18.83
C GLY A 563 -14.36 8.78 18.06
N SER A 564 -14.27 9.94 18.73
CA SER A 564 -13.87 11.18 18.09
C SER A 564 -12.88 11.96 18.96
N LEU A 565 -11.60 11.90 18.58
CA LEU A 565 -10.65 12.94 18.94
C LEU A 565 -11.29 14.29 18.53
N LYS A 566 -11.44 15.22 19.48
CA LYS A 566 -11.92 16.56 19.12
C LYS A 566 -10.99 17.13 18.03
N PRO A 567 -11.54 17.76 16.98
CA PRO A 567 -10.79 18.32 15.84
C PRO A 567 -9.54 19.14 16.22
N LYS A 568 -9.58 19.82 17.37
CA LYS A 568 -8.50 20.69 17.88
C LYS A 568 -7.23 19.95 18.36
N ASP A 569 -7.30 18.64 18.59
CA ASP A 569 -6.17 17.82 19.10
C ASP A 569 -5.82 16.64 18.16
N CYS A 570 -6.12 16.75 16.85
CA CYS A 570 -5.91 15.68 15.88
C CYS A 570 -4.43 15.49 15.51
N SER A 571 -3.61 15.09 16.47
CA SER A 571 -2.19 14.81 16.30
C SER A 571 -1.73 13.72 17.25
N LEU A 572 -1.17 12.65 16.70
CA LEU A 572 -0.46 11.62 17.44
C LEU A 572 1.03 11.65 17.05
N PRO A 573 1.97 11.58 18.00
CA PRO A 573 3.39 11.56 17.68
C PRO A 573 3.72 10.44 16.67
N GLN A 574 4.52 10.77 15.65
CA GLN A 574 4.95 9.87 14.57
C GLN A 574 3.84 9.36 13.62
N MET A 575 2.61 9.82 13.80
CA MET A 575 1.47 9.50 12.94
C MET A 575 1.02 10.74 12.18
N ASN A 576 0.68 10.56 10.91
CA ASN A 576 -0.06 11.54 10.15
C ASN A 576 -1.55 11.35 10.44
N CYS A 577 -2.14 12.37 11.04
CA CYS A 577 -3.56 12.40 11.38
C CYS A 577 -4.31 13.31 10.44
N PHE A 578 -5.56 12.97 10.16
CA PHE A 578 -6.46 13.72 9.31
C PHE A 578 -7.76 13.99 10.06
N THR A 579 -8.19 15.25 10.02
CA THR A 579 -9.52 15.64 10.47
C THR A 579 -10.44 15.65 9.27
N HIS A 580 -11.61 15.04 9.40
CA HIS A 580 -12.69 15.15 8.43
C HIS A 580 -13.79 16.05 9.00
N THR A 581 -14.21 17.01 8.18
CA THR A 581 -15.18 18.05 8.52
C THR A 581 -16.17 18.20 7.37
N ALA A 582 -17.34 18.81 7.64
CA ALA A 582 -18.34 19.11 6.62
C ALA A 582 -17.79 19.93 5.42
N SER A 583 -16.70 20.67 5.64
CA SER A 583 -16.03 21.50 4.64
C SER A 583 -14.98 20.77 3.80
N HIS A 584 -14.76 19.46 3.99
CA HIS A 584 -13.74 18.70 3.27
C HIS A 584 -14.04 18.63 1.77
N TRP A 585 -15.26 18.26 1.40
CA TRP A 585 -15.72 18.24 0.01
C TRP A 585 -16.39 19.57 -0.35
N LYS A 586 -16.23 19.99 -1.60
CA LYS A 586 -16.76 21.27 -2.11
C LYS A 586 -17.96 21.07 -3.02
N THR A 587 -18.17 19.85 -3.48
CA THR A 587 -19.25 19.47 -4.40
C THR A 587 -20.16 18.42 -3.76
N PRO A 588 -21.47 18.42 -4.06
CA PRO A 588 -22.37 17.35 -3.62
C PRO A 588 -21.92 15.95 -4.07
N PRO A 589 -22.23 14.89 -3.32
CA PRO A 589 -22.91 14.89 -2.02
C PRO A 589 -21.96 15.33 -0.88
N LEU A 590 -22.32 16.37 -0.14
CA LEU A 590 -21.51 16.88 0.97
C LEU A 590 -21.52 15.91 2.16
N TRP A 591 -20.52 16.04 3.04
CA TRP A 591 -20.51 15.28 4.29
C TRP A 591 -21.65 15.78 5.19
N PRO A 592 -22.60 14.91 5.61
CA PRO A 592 -23.74 15.31 6.43
C PRO A 592 -23.29 15.87 7.78
N GLU A 593 -23.76 17.05 8.15
CA GLU A 593 -23.38 17.70 9.42
C GLU A 593 -23.81 16.87 10.64
N GLU A 594 -24.88 16.08 10.50
CA GLU A 594 -25.43 15.22 11.55
C GLU A 594 -24.47 14.09 11.95
N LEU A 595 -23.60 13.65 11.04
CA LEU A 595 -22.58 12.63 11.31
C LEU A 595 -21.38 13.19 12.08
N GLY A 596 -21.29 14.52 12.20
CA GLY A 596 -20.26 15.22 12.95
C GLY A 596 -18.86 15.16 12.34
N GLU A 597 -17.92 15.83 13.00
CA GLU A 597 -16.50 15.81 12.63
C GLU A 597 -15.77 14.69 13.36
N PHE A 598 -14.81 14.05 12.69
CA PHE A 598 -13.99 13.01 13.29
C PHE A 598 -12.52 13.17 12.86
N CYS A 599 -11.64 12.48 13.58
CA CYS A 599 -10.21 12.49 13.32
C CYS A 599 -9.68 11.06 13.35
N PHE A 600 -8.75 10.76 12.46
CA PHE A 600 -8.11 9.47 12.38
C PHE A 600 -6.62 9.58 12.06
N CYS A 601 -5.83 8.67 12.62
CA CYS A 601 -4.38 8.65 12.54
C CYS A 601 -3.92 7.26 12.12
N GLN A 602 -3.92 6.98 10.83
CA GLN A 602 -3.65 5.63 10.29
C GLN A 602 -2.54 5.60 9.24
N ASN A 603 -1.84 6.71 9.05
CA ASN A 603 -0.71 6.79 8.16
C ASN A 603 0.55 7.14 8.97
N CYS A 604 1.66 6.44 8.72
CA CYS A 604 2.95 6.74 9.33
C CYS A 604 4.00 7.00 8.25
N ASN A 605 4.74 8.10 8.39
CA ASN A 605 5.88 8.40 7.51
C ASN A 605 6.92 7.27 7.53
N ASN A 606 7.05 6.56 8.66
CA ASN A 606 8.04 5.50 8.86
C ASN A 606 7.55 4.07 8.58
N ASN A 607 6.43 3.87 7.87
CA ASN A 607 5.99 2.53 7.44
C ASN A 607 6.90 1.92 6.35
N THR A 608 8.17 1.65 6.66
CA THR A 608 9.18 1.20 5.70
C THR A 608 9.19 -0.32 5.60
N TYR A 609 9.01 -0.85 4.39
CA TYR A 609 8.97 -2.29 4.11
C TYR A 609 9.41 -2.59 2.69
N TRP A 610 9.93 -3.79 2.50
CA TRP A 610 10.30 -4.31 1.18
C TRP A 610 9.74 -5.72 1.07
N CYS A 611 9.13 -6.04 -0.06
CA CYS A 611 8.41 -7.28 -0.25
C CYS A 611 8.72 -7.93 -1.59
N LEU A 612 8.65 -9.26 -1.59
CA LEU A 612 8.55 -10.07 -2.79
C LEU A 612 7.08 -10.40 -3.03
N ARG A 613 6.59 -10.03 -4.21
CA ARG A 613 5.30 -10.51 -4.70
C ARG A 613 5.57 -11.48 -5.84
N THR A 614 5.20 -12.74 -5.67
CA THR A 614 5.50 -13.83 -6.62
C THR A 614 4.22 -14.48 -7.10
N LYS A 615 4.03 -14.61 -8.42
CA LYS A 615 2.93 -15.33 -9.06
C LYS A 615 3.43 -16.10 -10.27
N ASN A 616 3.25 -17.42 -10.24
CA ASN A 616 3.45 -18.34 -11.36
C ASN A 616 2.46 -19.52 -11.24
N GLU A 617 2.64 -20.57 -12.04
CA GLU A 617 1.76 -21.75 -12.06
C GLU A 617 1.64 -22.48 -10.72
N THR A 618 2.64 -22.35 -9.83
CA THR A 618 2.72 -23.11 -8.57
C THR A 618 2.68 -22.24 -7.32
N HIS A 619 3.08 -20.98 -7.42
CA HIS A 619 3.23 -20.07 -6.29
C HIS A 619 2.44 -18.80 -6.52
N ASN A 620 1.75 -18.33 -5.48
CA ASN A 620 1.06 -17.06 -5.48
C ASN A 620 1.14 -16.45 -4.08
N PHE A 621 2.23 -15.75 -3.75
CA PHE A 621 2.46 -15.26 -2.37
C PHE A 621 3.00 -13.83 -2.31
N LEU A 622 2.86 -13.21 -1.14
CA LEU A 622 3.48 -11.95 -0.73
C LEU A 622 4.32 -12.18 0.53
N TYR A 623 5.62 -11.94 0.42
CA TYR A 623 6.58 -12.01 1.52
C TYR A 623 7.12 -10.61 1.81
N CYS A 624 7.08 -10.14 3.06
CA CYS A 624 7.52 -8.80 3.43
C CYS A 624 8.46 -8.79 4.63
N GLU A 625 9.46 -7.92 4.57
CA GLU A 625 10.28 -7.53 5.71
C GLU A 625 10.12 -6.04 6.01
N PHE A 626 9.84 -5.72 7.28
CA PHE A 626 9.62 -4.36 7.76
C PHE A 626 10.84 -3.83 8.50
N VAL A 627 10.98 -2.49 8.52
CA VAL A 627 12.06 -1.80 9.28
C VAL A 627 12.02 -2.11 10.77
N THR A 628 10.85 -2.48 11.29
CA THR A 628 10.62 -2.88 12.70
C THR A 628 11.09 -4.30 13.02
N GLU A 629 11.85 -4.94 12.13
CA GLU A 629 12.26 -6.35 12.20
C GLU A 629 11.10 -7.35 12.02
N PHE A 630 9.87 -6.87 11.83
CA PHE A 630 8.68 -7.71 11.61
C PHE A 630 8.71 -8.36 10.21
N ILE A 631 8.21 -9.59 10.14
CA ILE A 631 8.19 -10.42 8.94
C ILE A 631 6.77 -10.94 8.73
N SER A 632 6.28 -10.88 7.50
CA SER A 632 5.00 -11.47 7.12
C SER A 632 5.07 -12.27 5.84
N PHE A 633 4.20 -13.27 5.74
CA PHE A 633 4.00 -14.09 4.56
C PHE A 633 2.51 -14.38 4.38
N TYR A 634 2.00 -14.19 3.16
CA TYR A 634 0.62 -14.45 2.78
C TYR A 634 0.61 -15.29 1.50
N ASP A 635 -0.11 -16.42 1.50
CA ASP A 635 -0.36 -17.23 0.31
C ASP A 635 -1.77 -16.96 -0.21
N PHE A 636 -1.85 -16.37 -1.41
CA PHE A 636 -3.11 -15.99 -2.04
C PHE A 636 -3.90 -17.16 -2.60
N ASN A 637 -3.29 -18.35 -2.72
CA ASN A 637 -4.05 -19.54 -3.11
C ASN A 637 -5.00 -20.00 -1.99
N THR A 638 -4.65 -19.71 -0.73
CA THR A 638 -5.44 -20.09 0.46
C THR A 638 -6.09 -18.91 1.16
N ASP A 639 -5.47 -17.73 1.09
CA ASP A 639 -5.88 -16.50 1.77
C ASP A 639 -5.82 -15.30 0.80
N PRO A 640 -6.78 -15.19 -0.14
CA PRO A 640 -6.79 -14.12 -1.13
C PRO A 640 -6.92 -12.72 -0.51
N ASP A 641 -7.62 -12.61 0.63
CA ASP A 641 -7.82 -11.36 1.37
C ASP A 641 -6.65 -11.00 2.30
N GLN A 642 -5.60 -11.83 2.37
CA GLN A 642 -4.39 -11.62 3.18
C GLN A 642 -4.71 -11.42 4.68
N LEU A 643 -5.71 -12.15 5.19
CA LEU A 643 -6.22 -12.05 6.56
C LEU A 643 -5.23 -12.58 7.59
N ILE A 644 -4.49 -13.66 7.31
CA ILE A 644 -3.68 -14.38 8.30
C ILE A 644 -2.22 -14.41 7.87
N ASN A 645 -1.33 -13.96 8.76
CA ASN A 645 0.11 -14.05 8.56
C ASN A 645 0.61 -15.50 8.74
N ALA A 646 0.85 -16.19 7.63
CA ALA A 646 1.30 -17.58 7.58
C ALA A 646 2.84 -17.73 7.73
N VAL A 647 3.59 -16.70 8.13
CA VAL A 647 5.06 -16.80 8.24
C VAL A 647 5.54 -17.95 9.13
N TYR A 648 4.76 -18.34 10.14
CA TYR A 648 5.14 -19.41 11.06
C TYR A 648 4.94 -20.83 10.50
N SER A 649 4.20 -20.99 9.40
CA SER A 649 4.04 -22.28 8.72
C SER A 649 5.19 -22.58 7.75
N LEU A 650 6.05 -21.60 7.47
CA LEU A 650 7.21 -21.77 6.59
C LEU A 650 8.35 -22.49 7.30
N GLU A 651 9.03 -23.36 6.56
CA GLU A 651 10.35 -23.85 6.94
C GLU A 651 11.37 -22.71 6.94
N ILE A 652 12.26 -22.71 7.94
CA ILE A 652 13.28 -21.65 8.08
C ILE A 652 14.18 -21.53 6.85
N GLY A 653 14.48 -22.64 6.17
CA GLY A 653 15.29 -22.65 4.95
C GLY A 653 14.60 -21.93 3.78
N VAL A 654 13.28 -22.05 3.66
CA VAL A 654 12.50 -21.29 2.67
C VAL A 654 12.53 -19.81 3.02
N LEU A 655 12.34 -19.47 4.29
CA LEU A 655 12.38 -18.09 4.77
C LEU A 655 13.76 -17.44 4.50
N GLU A 656 14.85 -18.17 4.71
CA GLU A 656 16.22 -17.72 4.39
C GLU A 656 16.41 -17.49 2.88
N GLN A 657 15.87 -18.35 2.03
CA GLN A 657 15.89 -18.15 0.57
C GLN A 657 15.11 -16.92 0.14
N LEU A 658 13.91 -16.70 0.68
CA LEU A 658 13.08 -15.52 0.41
C LEU A 658 13.79 -14.24 0.85
N SER A 659 14.36 -14.22 2.06
CA SER A 659 15.11 -13.07 2.59
C SER A 659 16.34 -12.76 1.72
N GLU A 660 17.04 -13.79 1.25
CA GLU A 660 18.19 -13.63 0.35
C GLU A 660 17.79 -13.10 -1.04
N GLN A 661 16.73 -13.65 -1.64
CA GLN A 661 16.20 -13.16 -2.92
C GLN A 661 15.78 -11.69 -2.79
N LEU A 662 15.05 -11.36 -1.71
CA LEU A 662 14.68 -9.98 -1.40
C LEU A 662 15.93 -9.11 -1.33
N ARG A 663 16.94 -9.49 -0.54
CA ARG A 663 18.22 -8.78 -0.41
C ARG A 663 18.92 -8.53 -1.75
N MET A 664 18.87 -9.48 -2.68
CA MET A 664 19.46 -9.35 -4.01
C MET A 664 18.67 -8.39 -4.90
N LEU A 665 17.34 -8.48 -4.90
CA LEU A 665 16.47 -7.48 -5.54
C LEU A 665 16.66 -6.08 -4.95
N ARG A 666 16.95 -5.97 -3.65
CA ARG A 666 17.11 -4.65 -3.00
C ARG A 666 18.30 -3.84 -3.50
N LYS A 667 19.29 -4.52 -4.08
CA LYS A 667 20.57 -3.94 -4.52
C LYS A 667 20.74 -4.01 -6.03
N CYS A 668 19.73 -4.51 -6.73
CA CYS A 668 19.86 -4.81 -8.13
C CYS A 668 20.00 -3.53 -8.96
N LYS A 669 20.85 -3.57 -9.99
CA LYS A 669 20.95 -2.51 -10.97
C LYS A 669 20.82 -3.09 -12.37
N ASN A 670 20.24 -2.32 -13.29
CA ASN A 670 20.16 -2.66 -14.70
C ASN A 670 19.55 -4.07 -14.88
N ARG A 671 20.22 -4.92 -15.67
CA ARG A 671 19.85 -6.32 -15.93
C ARG A 671 19.86 -7.23 -14.69
N GLN A 672 20.54 -6.86 -13.61
CA GLN A 672 20.54 -7.69 -12.40
C GLN A 672 19.13 -7.84 -11.83
N CYS A 673 18.29 -6.80 -11.92
CA CYS A 673 16.92 -6.86 -11.44
C CYS A 673 16.11 -7.93 -12.17
N GLU A 674 16.29 -8.05 -13.49
CA GLU A 674 15.64 -9.08 -14.29
C GLU A 674 16.06 -10.50 -13.87
N ILE A 675 17.33 -10.71 -13.47
CA ILE A 675 17.86 -12.03 -13.07
C ILE A 675 17.24 -12.49 -11.75
N TRP A 676 17.08 -11.58 -10.79
CA TRP A 676 16.56 -11.91 -9.45
C TRP A 676 15.03 -11.91 -9.36
N SER A 677 14.36 -11.46 -10.42
CA SER A 677 12.91 -11.49 -10.59
C SER A 677 12.36 -12.82 -11.11
N ALA A 678 13.19 -13.88 -11.14
CA ALA A 678 12.80 -15.24 -11.51
C ALA A 678 12.85 -16.19 -10.29
N SER A 679 11.77 -16.93 -10.04
CA SER A 679 11.62 -17.84 -8.89
C SER A 679 12.34 -19.18 -9.05
N GLN A 680 13.08 -19.40 -10.15
CA GLN A 680 13.69 -20.68 -10.58
C GLN A 680 14.64 -21.35 -9.55
N LYS A 681 14.83 -20.79 -8.35
CA LYS A 681 15.66 -21.34 -7.27
C LYS A 681 14.93 -21.58 -5.94
N LEU A 682 13.65 -21.24 -5.82
CA LEU A 682 12.89 -21.54 -4.60
C LEU A 682 12.50 -23.02 -4.61
N ARG A 683 12.97 -23.79 -3.62
CA ARG A 683 12.37 -25.12 -3.35
C ARG A 683 10.92 -24.87 -2.99
N SER A 684 9.98 -25.55 -3.64
CA SER A 684 8.54 -25.42 -3.39
C SER A 684 8.29 -25.40 -1.88
N PRO A 685 7.76 -24.30 -1.30
CA PRO A 685 7.32 -24.32 0.08
C PRO A 685 6.23 -25.37 0.15
N LYS A 686 6.50 -26.51 0.79
CA LYS A 686 5.42 -27.37 1.25
C LYS A 686 4.72 -26.60 2.36
N LEU A 687 3.70 -25.85 2.01
CA LEU A 687 2.83 -25.21 2.98
C LEU A 687 2.10 -26.33 3.72
N VAL A 688 2.31 -26.38 5.03
CA VAL A 688 1.51 -27.25 5.90
C VAL A 688 0.10 -26.68 5.91
N ASP A 689 -0.89 -27.51 5.56
CA ASP A 689 -2.31 -27.14 5.55
C ASP A 689 -2.72 -26.64 6.95
N LEU A 690 -2.99 -25.34 7.07
CA LEU A 690 -3.36 -24.69 8.33
C LEU A 690 -4.83 -24.95 8.72
N ARG A 691 -5.60 -25.72 7.93
CA ARG A 691 -6.97 -26.16 8.28
C ARG A 691 -7.04 -27.00 9.57
N VAL A 692 -5.91 -27.47 10.11
CA VAL A 692 -5.89 -28.27 11.34
C VAL A 692 -6.22 -27.45 12.61
N ASN A 693 -6.32 -26.11 12.54
CA ASN A 693 -6.75 -25.26 13.67
C ASN A 693 -8.11 -24.57 13.46
N GLU A 694 -9.01 -25.15 12.68
CA GLU A 694 -10.40 -24.65 12.50
C GLU A 694 -11.23 -24.56 13.80
N LYS A 695 -10.76 -25.10 14.93
CA LYS A 695 -11.51 -25.06 16.20
C LYS A 695 -11.25 -23.84 17.09
N SER A 696 -10.40 -22.87 16.72
CA SER A 696 -10.19 -21.67 17.56
C SER A 696 -10.30 -20.32 16.85
N PHE A 697 -10.37 -20.27 15.52
CA PHE A 697 -10.41 -19.01 14.76
C PHE A 697 -11.77 -18.66 14.15
N LEU A 698 -12.70 -19.61 14.01
CA LEU A 698 -13.99 -19.41 13.33
C LEU A 698 -15.19 -19.13 14.24
N ASN A 699 -15.01 -18.95 15.55
CA ASN A 699 -16.10 -18.46 16.43
C ASN A 699 -16.14 -16.92 16.46
N TYR A 700 -16.08 -16.29 15.28
CA TYR A 700 -16.59 -14.93 15.12
C TYR A 700 -17.94 -15.06 14.43
N ASN A 701 -18.99 -14.91 15.23
CA ASN A 701 -20.39 -15.07 14.84
C ASN A 701 -20.67 -14.50 13.44
N LEU A 702 -20.92 -15.41 12.49
CA LEU A 702 -21.94 -15.22 11.46
C LEU A 702 -23.33 -15.21 12.13
N GLU A 703 -23.57 -14.24 13.00
CA GLU A 703 -24.93 -13.85 13.36
C GLU A 703 -25.33 -12.73 12.41
N LYS A 704 -25.99 -13.19 11.35
CA LYS A 704 -27.04 -12.54 10.55
C LYS A 704 -27.09 -11.00 10.51
N THR A 705 -27.19 -10.54 9.26
CA THR A 705 -27.69 -9.26 8.70
C THR A 705 -26.74 -8.07 8.70
#